data_AF-A0A9E7JIP5-F1
#
_entry.id   AF-A0A9E7JIP5-F1
#
_cell.length_a   1.000
_cell.length_b   1.000
_cell.length_c   1.000
_cell.angle_alpha   90.00
_cell.angle_beta   90.00
_cell.angle_gamma   90.00
#
_symmetry.space_group_name_H-M   'P 1'
#
loop_
_entity.id
_entity.type
_entity.pdbx_description
1 polymer ?
#
loop_
_entity_poly.entity_id
_entity_poly.type
_entity_poly.pdbx_seq_one_letter_code
_entity_poly.pdbx_strand_id
1 'polypeptide(L)'
;MLEVILRGSHGQTQWEKFSYHCHIWLQTILMALFLCFLIRYLQFPLVQGGILIMTGDVLPCFDASTMILPDDSGCIITVPITLDIAANHGVVVASSDGITNDDCSICLVENLLQKPTLTELTEGHAILHDGRTLLDTGIIAARGKAWTELVKLACSSSQTMISELVDSRKEMSLYEDLVSAWVPAKHEWLRSRPLGEELINALGNQKMFSYCAFGLSFLHFGTSNEVLDHLGGSNSALVGRRHLCSMPETTSCDIAASAVILSSKIAPGVSVGEDCLVYNSSLSGRIQIGSQSIVVGVSIVSLNKYEQIDNSSRFVLPDRHCLWEVPLAESLGRIIVYCGLHDNPKISVEKGGTFCGKPWKKILHYLQIQESDLWSSSTGQEKCLWTAKLFPIVSSSEMLKLSMWLTGSAIYNREEMLFLWRNSHRISLEDLHRSIDFPQLCMESNKHQADLAAGIAKACLTCGLLGRNLSQLCEEILQKGTMGVEICKDFLTLCPILQDQNHGVLPRSRAYQVQVDLLRACEDESNACILEQKVWTAVASETASAVKYGIEGDFFDSECVTNITSELTKDLEEISFCPKRASVQLPVRVDFVGGWSDTPPWSLERQGCVLNMAINLEGSLPIGAVIETTKSSGVLIVDDAENHVYVEDPASISTPFDKDDPFRLVKSALLVTGILRHKVLVNSGLQIETWAKVPRGSGLGTSSILAAAVVKGLLRLMGEDESNESVARTVLVLEQVMGTGGGWQDQIGGLYPGIKCTYSFPGQPLLLQVIPLVASPQLVSELEQRLLVVFTGQVRLANQVLQKVVTRYLRRDNLLIESIKRLAALAKHGREALMNGDIDELGYIMLEAWRLHQELDPFCSNQFVDKLFAFAEAYCCGYKLVGAGGGGFALLLAKDASRAQQLKQALEESSELDVKVYKWNICSS
;
A
#
# COMPACT_ATOMS: atom_id res chain seq x y z
N MET A 1 -0.67 -12.68 27.25
CA MET A 1 -1.51 -13.47 26.32
C MET A 1 -1.12 -13.19 24.86
N LEU A 2 -1.10 -11.93 24.37
CA LEU A 2 -0.47 -11.58 23.08
C LEU A 2 1.06 -11.73 23.07
N GLU A 3 1.72 -11.55 24.22
CA GLU A 3 3.18 -11.69 24.32
C GLU A 3 3.68 -13.15 24.16
N VAL A 4 2.79 -14.14 24.37
CA VAL A 4 3.09 -15.57 24.18
C VAL A 4 3.00 -15.97 22.70
N ILE A 5 2.24 -15.23 21.89
CA ILE A 5 2.14 -15.45 20.44
C ILE A 5 3.41 -14.94 19.72
N LEU A 6 4.14 -13.99 20.30
CA LEU A 6 5.38 -13.44 19.72
C LEU A 6 6.68 -13.87 20.42
N ARG A 7 6.62 -14.37 21.66
CA ARG A 7 7.78 -14.91 22.40
C ARG A 7 7.45 -16.26 23.04
N GLY A 8 7.31 -17.29 22.22
CA GLY A 8 7.21 -18.70 22.63
C GLY A 8 8.51 -19.47 22.42
N SER A 9 9.65 -18.94 22.86
CA SER A 9 10.88 -19.73 23.04
C SER A 9 10.85 -20.39 24.42
N HIS A 10 10.92 -21.72 24.44
CA HIS A 10 10.96 -22.64 25.60
C HIS A 10 9.61 -23.14 26.13
N GLY A 11 9.16 -24.27 25.59
CA GLY A 11 8.12 -25.12 26.17
C GLY A 11 7.34 -25.88 25.10
N GLN A 12 7.78 -27.08 24.73
CA GLN A 12 6.94 -28.05 24.03
C GLN A 12 5.70 -28.33 24.88
N THR A 13 4.49 -28.07 24.38
CA THR A 13 3.27 -28.86 24.68
C THR A 13 2.08 -28.43 23.81
N GLN A 14 1.60 -29.40 23.02
CA GLN A 14 0.23 -29.64 22.50
C GLN A 14 -0.69 -28.46 22.18
N TRP A 15 -0.69 -28.02 20.92
CA TRP A 15 -1.79 -27.31 20.26
C TRP A 15 -2.63 -28.33 19.47
N GLU A 16 -3.64 -28.92 20.09
CA GLU A 16 -4.49 -29.93 19.46
C GLU A 16 -5.92 -29.39 19.22
N LYS A 17 -6.42 -29.60 17.98
CA LYS A 17 -7.83 -29.73 17.55
C LYS A 17 -8.68 -28.49 17.21
N PHE A 18 -8.13 -27.52 16.49
CA PHE A 18 -8.96 -26.66 15.63
C PHE A 18 -9.07 -27.14 14.17
N SER A 19 -10.28 -26.99 13.64
CA SER A 19 -10.79 -27.30 12.29
C SER A 19 -11.02 -28.77 11.95
N TYR A 20 -12.30 -29.10 11.79
CA TYR A 20 -12.79 -30.39 11.30
C TYR A 20 -12.45 -30.67 9.83
N HIS A 21 -11.80 -29.74 9.10
CA HIS A 21 -11.50 -29.89 7.67
C HIS A 21 -10.06 -29.57 7.24
N CYS A 22 -9.21 -28.98 8.08
CA CYS A 22 -7.90 -28.52 7.59
C CYS A 22 -6.87 -29.64 7.37
N HIS A 23 -6.40 -29.75 6.12
CA HIS A 23 -5.09 -30.29 5.87
C HIS A 23 -4.03 -29.38 6.53
N ILE A 24 -3.05 -29.95 7.21
CA ILE A 24 -1.98 -29.23 7.93
C ILE A 24 -1.22 -28.23 7.02
N TRP A 25 -1.07 -28.58 5.75
CA TRP A 25 -0.44 -27.74 4.75
C TRP A 25 -1.37 -26.66 4.21
N LEU A 26 -2.69 -26.86 4.20
CA LEU A 26 -3.64 -25.79 3.94
C LEU A 26 -3.44 -24.68 4.97
N GLN A 27 -3.32 -25.00 6.26
CA GLN A 27 -3.05 -23.99 7.29
C GLN A 27 -1.71 -23.26 7.06
N THR A 28 -0.70 -23.93 6.54
CA THR A 28 0.60 -23.30 6.23
C THR A 28 0.52 -22.39 5.01
N ILE A 29 -0.13 -22.84 3.92
CA ILE A 29 -0.40 -22.03 2.73
C ILE A 29 -1.31 -20.86 3.08
N LEU A 30 -2.35 -21.11 3.85
CA LEU A 30 -3.32 -20.11 4.28
C LEU A 30 -2.62 -19.10 5.14
N MET A 31 -1.89 -19.48 6.19
CA MET A 31 -1.16 -18.53 7.02
C MET A 31 -0.17 -17.69 6.20
N ALA A 32 0.49 -18.26 5.20
CA ALA A 32 1.42 -17.53 4.35
C ALA A 32 0.74 -16.62 3.30
N LEU A 33 -0.36 -17.07 2.66
CA LEU A 33 -1.23 -16.24 1.82
C LEU A 33 -1.89 -15.14 2.64
N PHE A 34 -2.33 -15.45 3.86
CA PHE A 34 -2.98 -14.56 4.82
C PHE A 34 -2.00 -13.48 5.30
N LEU A 35 -0.72 -13.79 5.54
CA LEU A 35 0.33 -12.79 5.81
C LEU A 35 0.59 -11.87 4.61
N CYS A 36 0.63 -12.41 3.38
CA CYS A 36 0.74 -11.60 2.17
C CYS A 36 -0.49 -10.70 1.94
N PHE A 37 -1.68 -11.15 2.34
CA PHE A 37 -2.93 -10.38 2.28
C PHE A 37 -3.11 -9.42 3.48
N LEU A 38 -2.50 -9.70 4.63
CA LEU A 38 -2.59 -8.89 5.86
C LEU A 38 -2.12 -7.44 5.63
N ILE A 39 -1.21 -7.22 4.68
CA ILE A 39 -0.74 -5.89 4.28
C ILE A 39 -1.89 -5.01 3.74
N ARG A 40 -2.94 -5.60 3.15
CA ARG A 40 -4.20 -4.88 2.81
C ARG A 40 -5.14 -4.71 4.02
N TYR A 41 -5.11 -5.63 4.99
CA TYR A 41 -5.91 -5.56 6.21
C TYR A 41 -5.47 -4.46 7.20
N LEU A 42 -4.23 -3.95 7.07
CA LEU A 42 -3.73 -2.83 7.87
C LEU A 42 -4.51 -1.50 7.67
N GLN A 43 -5.50 -1.46 6.77
CA GLN A 43 -6.45 -0.35 6.60
C GLN A 43 -7.73 -0.49 7.45
N PHE A 44 -7.85 -1.49 8.33
CA PHE A 44 -8.95 -1.55 9.28
C PHE A 44 -8.97 -0.29 10.19
N PRO A 45 -10.09 0.42 10.30
CA PRO A 45 -10.19 1.64 11.12
C PRO A 45 -10.22 1.30 12.63
N LEU A 46 -9.07 0.89 13.18
CA LEU A 46 -8.85 0.77 14.63
C LEU A 46 -8.28 2.08 15.17
N VAL A 47 -9.03 3.18 15.02
CA VAL A 47 -8.58 4.55 15.36
C VAL A 47 -8.43 4.76 16.88
N GLN A 48 -9.10 3.92 17.68
CA GLN A 48 -8.99 3.86 19.14
C GLN A 48 -8.85 2.38 19.49
N GLY A 49 -7.77 1.99 20.19
CA GLY A 49 -7.32 0.60 20.39
C GLY A 49 -8.38 -0.50 20.36
N GLY A 50 -8.05 -1.62 19.72
CA GLY A 50 -8.91 -2.78 19.59
C GLY A 50 -8.15 -4.00 19.11
N ILE A 51 -8.83 -5.15 19.05
CA ILE A 51 -8.30 -6.41 18.54
C ILE A 51 -9.21 -6.96 17.46
N LEU A 52 -8.61 -7.47 16.39
CA LEU A 52 -9.28 -8.28 15.37
C LEU A 52 -8.76 -9.72 15.52
N ILE A 53 -9.67 -10.67 15.65
CA ILE A 53 -9.38 -12.10 15.70
C ILE A 53 -10.04 -12.73 14.48
N MET A 54 -9.29 -13.57 13.77
CA MET A 54 -9.75 -14.26 12.57
C MET A 54 -9.44 -15.74 12.68
N THR A 55 -10.35 -16.58 12.19
CA THR A 55 -10.11 -18.01 12.01
C THR A 55 -9.12 -18.24 10.86
N GLY A 56 -8.28 -19.27 11.00
CA GLY A 56 -7.18 -19.54 10.05
C GLY A 56 -7.60 -20.17 8.72
N ASP A 57 -8.88 -20.50 8.54
CA ASP A 57 -9.44 -21.18 7.37
C ASP A 57 -10.41 -20.31 6.54
N VAL A 58 -10.55 -19.03 6.88
CA VAL A 58 -11.37 -18.07 6.12
C VAL A 58 -10.54 -16.88 5.67
N LEU A 59 -10.53 -16.58 4.38
CA LEU A 59 -10.01 -15.31 3.84
C LEU A 59 -11.16 -14.42 3.41
N PRO A 60 -11.37 -13.29 4.09
CA PRO A 60 -12.33 -12.31 3.65
C PRO A 60 -11.75 -11.52 2.47
N CYS A 61 -12.62 -10.98 1.63
CA CYS A 61 -12.28 -10.13 0.50
C CYS A 61 -13.31 -9.01 0.45
N PHE A 62 -12.96 -7.87 1.05
CA PHE A 62 -13.78 -6.67 1.09
C PHE A 62 -12.92 -5.43 1.36
N ASP A 63 -13.47 -4.24 1.12
CA ASP A 63 -12.83 -2.97 1.49
C ASP A 63 -13.07 -2.70 2.98
N ALA A 64 -12.03 -2.86 3.80
CA ALA A 64 -12.14 -2.65 5.25
C ALA A 64 -12.24 -1.17 5.66
N SER A 65 -11.91 -0.23 4.76
CA SER A 65 -11.94 1.20 5.07
C SER A 65 -13.37 1.73 5.26
N THR A 66 -14.37 1.03 4.72
CA THR A 66 -15.79 1.40 4.81
C THR A 66 -16.52 0.72 5.98
N MET A 67 -15.85 -0.15 6.75
CA MET A 67 -16.47 -0.83 7.89
C MET A 67 -16.71 0.13 9.06
N ILE A 68 -17.97 0.19 9.50
CA ILE A 68 -18.39 0.91 10.70
C ILE A 68 -18.65 -0.14 11.79
N LEU A 69 -17.74 -0.27 12.74
CA LEU A 69 -17.90 -1.18 13.88
C LEU A 69 -18.47 -0.43 15.09
N PRO A 70 -19.39 -1.03 15.87
CA PRO A 70 -19.94 -0.37 17.05
C PRO A 70 -18.86 -0.08 18.10
N ASP A 71 -18.99 1.09 18.74
CA ASP A 71 -18.07 1.52 19.80
C ASP A 71 -18.30 0.71 21.09
N ASP A 72 -17.23 0.45 21.84
CA ASP A 72 -17.24 -0.27 23.13
C ASP A 72 -17.74 -1.73 23.14
N SER A 73 -17.83 -2.42 22.00
CA SER A 73 -18.44 -3.76 21.93
C SER A 73 -17.60 -4.79 21.17
N GLY A 74 -18.00 -6.06 21.32
CA GLY A 74 -17.58 -7.13 20.43
C GLY A 74 -18.44 -7.12 19.17
N CYS A 75 -17.85 -7.40 18.02
CA CYS A 75 -18.54 -7.45 16.74
C CYS A 75 -18.10 -8.68 15.94
N ILE A 76 -19.06 -9.47 15.47
CA ILE A 76 -18.85 -10.62 14.56
C ILE A 76 -19.17 -10.17 13.14
N ILE A 77 -18.27 -10.47 12.21
CA ILE A 77 -18.53 -10.19 10.78
C ILE A 77 -19.31 -11.35 10.20
N THR A 78 -20.37 -11.03 9.46
CA THR A 78 -21.28 -12.03 8.88
C THR A 78 -21.58 -11.71 7.41
N VAL A 79 -22.01 -12.72 6.67
CA VAL A 79 -22.48 -12.59 5.29
C VAL A 79 -23.74 -13.41 5.10
N PRO A 80 -24.75 -12.93 4.34
CA PRO A 80 -25.93 -13.73 4.05
C PRO A 80 -25.58 -14.91 3.13
N ILE A 81 -25.95 -16.12 3.55
CA ILE A 81 -25.65 -17.35 2.81
C ILE A 81 -26.88 -18.26 2.67
N THR A 82 -26.83 -19.19 1.72
CA THR A 82 -27.88 -20.18 1.48
C THR A 82 -27.91 -21.28 2.56
N LEU A 83 -29.07 -21.89 2.74
CA LEU A 83 -29.34 -22.84 3.82
C LEU A 83 -28.51 -24.14 3.73
N ASP A 84 -28.11 -24.55 2.52
CA ASP A 84 -27.26 -25.71 2.28
C ASP A 84 -25.83 -25.50 2.77
N ILE A 85 -25.31 -24.28 2.63
CA ILE A 85 -24.03 -23.89 3.21
C ILE A 85 -24.17 -23.77 4.72
N ALA A 86 -25.23 -23.10 5.21
CA ALA A 86 -25.48 -22.91 6.65
C ALA A 86 -25.41 -24.21 7.47
N ALA A 87 -25.89 -25.33 6.93
CA ALA A 87 -25.88 -26.64 7.60
C ALA A 87 -24.47 -27.15 7.95
N ASN A 88 -23.42 -26.65 7.28
CA ASN A 88 -22.04 -27.06 7.49
C ASN A 88 -21.21 -26.05 8.31
N HIS A 89 -21.79 -24.90 8.67
CA HIS A 89 -21.08 -23.78 9.29
C HIS A 89 -21.78 -23.23 10.53
N GLY A 90 -21.11 -22.30 11.22
CA GLY A 90 -21.72 -21.51 12.29
C GLY A 90 -22.70 -20.48 11.71
N VAL A 91 -23.83 -20.28 12.38
CA VAL A 91 -24.87 -19.34 11.99
C VAL A 91 -25.15 -18.39 13.14
N VAL A 92 -25.15 -17.09 12.85
CA VAL A 92 -25.46 -16.03 13.79
C VAL A 92 -26.96 -15.75 13.74
N VAL A 93 -27.60 -15.77 14.91
CA VAL A 93 -28.98 -15.30 15.07
C VAL A 93 -28.91 -13.85 15.52
N ALA A 94 -29.30 -12.94 14.64
CA ALA A 94 -29.29 -11.51 14.89
C ALA A 94 -30.70 -10.97 15.13
N SER A 95 -30.79 -9.95 15.97
CA SER A 95 -32.04 -9.26 16.27
C SER A 95 -32.63 -8.60 15.02
N SER A 96 -33.97 -8.49 14.98
CA SER A 96 -34.68 -7.72 13.95
C SER A 96 -34.45 -6.22 14.05
N ASP A 97 -34.01 -5.74 15.22
CA ASP A 97 -33.76 -4.32 15.50
C ASP A 97 -32.27 -4.01 15.30
N GLY A 98 -31.95 -3.27 14.24
CA GLY A 98 -30.57 -2.92 13.88
C GLY A 98 -30.46 -1.73 12.92
N ILE A 99 -29.24 -1.23 12.73
CA ILE A 99 -28.93 -0.17 11.78
C ILE A 99 -28.67 -0.82 10.43
N THR A 100 -29.45 -0.50 9.41
CA THR A 100 -29.28 -1.05 8.05
C THR A 100 -29.08 0.09 7.06
N ASN A 101 -28.00 0.01 6.29
CA ASN A 101 -27.69 0.88 5.16
C ASN A 101 -27.61 0.03 3.87
N ASP A 102 -27.43 0.66 2.71
CA ASP A 102 -27.37 -0.04 1.42
C ASP A 102 -26.22 -1.07 1.35
N ASP A 103 -25.13 -0.86 2.09
CA ASP A 103 -23.92 -1.70 2.03
C ASP A 103 -23.77 -2.70 3.19
N CYS A 104 -24.42 -2.47 4.33
CA CYS A 104 -24.27 -3.32 5.52
C CYS A 104 -25.46 -3.23 6.51
N SER A 105 -25.56 -4.21 7.41
CA SER A 105 -26.46 -4.15 8.56
C SER A 105 -25.75 -4.48 9.88
N ILE A 106 -26.06 -3.74 10.94
CA ILE A 106 -25.50 -3.93 12.29
C ILE A 106 -26.63 -4.27 13.25
N CYS A 107 -26.64 -5.50 13.76
CA CYS A 107 -27.70 -6.02 14.61
C CYS A 107 -27.11 -6.65 15.88
N LEU A 108 -27.86 -6.70 16.98
CA LEU A 108 -27.44 -7.42 18.18
C LEU A 108 -27.41 -8.93 17.91
N VAL A 109 -26.38 -9.64 18.39
CA VAL A 109 -26.35 -11.11 18.36
C VAL A 109 -27.17 -11.67 19.51
N GLU A 110 -28.24 -12.39 19.20
CA GLU A 110 -29.12 -13.01 20.19
C GLU A 110 -28.67 -14.43 20.50
N ASN A 111 -28.21 -15.18 19.49
CA ASN A 111 -27.77 -16.56 19.64
C ASN A 111 -26.76 -16.95 18.54
N LEU A 112 -26.12 -18.10 18.72
CA LEU A 112 -25.21 -18.73 17.76
C LEU A 112 -25.64 -20.18 17.57
N LEU A 113 -25.65 -20.67 16.34
CA LEU A 113 -25.96 -22.06 16.03
C LEU A 113 -24.76 -22.70 15.34
N GLN A 114 -24.39 -23.91 15.74
CA GLN A 114 -23.22 -24.59 15.17
C GLN A 114 -23.67 -25.76 14.31
N LYS A 115 -23.45 -25.66 12.99
CA LYS A 115 -23.87 -26.65 11.99
C LYS A 115 -25.34 -27.05 12.13
N PRO A 116 -26.25 -26.08 12.14
CA PRO A 116 -27.65 -26.34 12.44
C PRO A 116 -28.34 -27.14 11.34
N THR A 117 -29.26 -27.99 11.75
CA THR A 117 -30.29 -28.57 10.89
C THR A 117 -31.30 -27.51 10.44
N LEU A 118 -32.03 -27.79 9.37
CA LEU A 118 -33.09 -26.90 8.89
C LEU A 118 -34.16 -26.59 9.96
N THR A 119 -34.44 -27.58 10.83
CA THR A 119 -35.34 -27.42 11.97
C THR A 119 -34.79 -26.45 13.00
N GLU A 120 -33.50 -26.55 13.37
CA GLU A 120 -32.85 -25.63 14.30
C GLU A 120 -32.76 -24.20 13.76
N LEU A 121 -32.55 -24.04 12.45
CA LEU A 121 -32.57 -22.73 11.80
C LEU A 121 -33.95 -22.06 11.90
N THR A 122 -35.02 -22.85 11.73
CA THR A 122 -36.40 -22.36 11.75
C THR A 122 -36.84 -22.02 13.16
N GLU A 123 -36.61 -22.95 14.11
CA GLU A 123 -36.98 -22.78 15.53
C GLU A 123 -36.14 -21.68 16.20
N GLY A 124 -34.88 -21.53 15.80
CA GLY A 124 -33.98 -20.50 16.29
C GLY A 124 -34.15 -19.13 15.63
N HIS A 125 -35.15 -18.94 14.77
CA HIS A 125 -35.40 -17.69 14.03
C HIS A 125 -34.18 -17.15 13.28
N ALA A 126 -33.33 -18.04 12.74
CA ALA A 126 -32.06 -17.69 12.10
C ALA A 126 -32.21 -17.30 10.61
N ILE A 127 -33.40 -17.51 10.03
CA ILE A 127 -33.68 -17.30 8.60
C ILE A 127 -34.17 -15.86 8.40
N LEU A 128 -33.45 -15.11 7.56
CA LEU A 128 -33.75 -13.74 7.16
C LEU A 128 -34.97 -13.68 6.22
N HIS A 129 -35.52 -12.48 6.02
CA HIS A 129 -36.69 -12.24 5.16
C HIS A 129 -36.48 -12.65 3.69
N ASP A 130 -35.24 -12.69 3.22
CA ASP A 130 -34.87 -13.11 1.87
C ASP A 130 -34.60 -14.63 1.74
N GLY A 131 -34.81 -15.40 2.82
CA GLY A 131 -34.63 -16.84 2.87
C GLY A 131 -33.19 -17.30 3.11
N ARG A 132 -32.25 -16.39 3.38
CA ARG A 132 -30.85 -16.69 3.72
C ARG A 132 -30.62 -16.70 5.24
N THR A 133 -29.42 -17.09 5.67
CA THR A 133 -28.97 -17.03 7.07
C THR A 133 -27.69 -16.22 7.19
N LEU A 134 -27.40 -15.65 8.37
CA LEU A 134 -26.14 -14.95 8.62
C LEU A 134 -25.04 -15.95 8.99
N LEU A 135 -24.07 -16.12 8.09
CA LEU A 135 -22.92 -16.99 8.31
C LEU A 135 -21.96 -16.37 9.34
N ASP A 136 -21.50 -17.18 10.30
CA ASP A 136 -20.33 -16.86 11.11
C ASP A 136 -19.07 -17.00 10.24
N THR A 137 -18.45 -15.86 9.90
CA THR A 137 -17.23 -15.85 9.05
C THR A 137 -15.96 -16.21 9.83
N GLY A 138 -16.04 -16.39 11.15
CA GLY A 138 -14.86 -16.60 11.98
C GLY A 138 -14.05 -15.33 12.23
N ILE A 139 -14.62 -14.15 11.99
CA ILE A 139 -13.95 -12.86 12.20
C ILE A 139 -14.69 -12.12 13.30
N ILE A 140 -13.95 -11.72 14.33
CA ILE A 140 -14.46 -10.88 15.40
C ILE A 140 -13.55 -9.68 15.65
N ALA A 141 -14.15 -8.53 15.88
CA ALA A 141 -13.47 -7.33 16.32
C ALA A 141 -13.96 -6.99 17.74
N ALA A 142 -13.06 -6.61 18.65
CA ALA A 142 -13.42 -6.04 19.94
C ALA A 142 -12.81 -4.64 20.06
N ARG A 143 -13.64 -3.66 20.39
CA ARG A 143 -13.25 -2.24 20.50
C ARG A 143 -13.62 -1.65 21.85
N GLY A 144 -12.95 -0.57 22.23
CA GLY A 144 -13.27 0.23 23.42
C GLY A 144 -13.29 -0.60 24.72
N LYS A 145 -14.41 -0.62 25.43
CA LYS A 145 -14.59 -1.40 26.68
C LYS A 145 -14.39 -2.90 26.49
N ALA A 146 -14.94 -3.51 25.44
CA ALA A 146 -14.76 -4.95 25.19
C ALA A 146 -13.27 -5.33 25.03
N TRP A 147 -12.50 -4.51 24.29
CA TRP A 147 -11.05 -4.63 24.21
C TRP A 147 -10.37 -4.43 25.57
N THR A 148 -10.78 -3.39 26.31
CA THR A 148 -10.19 -3.07 27.62
C THR A 148 -10.36 -4.20 28.63
N GLU A 149 -11.54 -4.82 28.69
CA GLU A 149 -11.80 -5.96 29.57
C GLU A 149 -11.02 -7.23 29.15
N LEU A 150 -10.86 -7.48 27.85
CA LEU A 150 -9.97 -8.53 27.35
C LEU A 150 -8.52 -8.32 27.80
N VAL A 151 -8.01 -7.09 27.69
CA VAL A 151 -6.64 -6.75 28.12
C VAL A 151 -6.51 -6.90 29.63
N LYS A 152 -7.49 -6.43 30.41
CA LYS A 152 -7.50 -6.59 31.87
C LYS A 152 -7.45 -8.06 32.27
N LEU A 153 -8.28 -8.90 31.66
CA LEU A 153 -8.27 -10.36 31.86
C LEU A 153 -6.89 -10.96 31.51
N ALA A 154 -6.31 -10.55 30.39
CA ALA A 154 -4.99 -11.01 29.99
C ALA A 154 -3.89 -10.59 30.99
N CYS A 155 -3.97 -9.40 31.58
CA CYS A 155 -3.00 -8.90 32.55
C CYS A 155 -3.18 -9.51 33.95
N SER A 156 -4.42 -9.73 34.40
CA SER A 156 -4.70 -10.24 35.75
C SER A 156 -4.49 -11.75 35.89
N SER A 157 -4.44 -12.50 34.78
CA SER A 157 -4.58 -13.96 34.84
C SER A 157 -3.58 -14.78 34.02
N SER A 158 -2.65 -14.16 33.29
CA SER A 158 -1.93 -14.87 32.22
C SER A 158 -1.06 -16.05 32.66
N GLN A 159 -0.47 -16.06 33.85
CA GLN A 159 0.50 -17.11 34.19
C GLN A 159 -0.15 -18.31 34.90
N THR A 160 -1.18 -18.09 35.72
CA THR A 160 -1.91 -19.14 36.42
C THR A 160 -2.93 -19.85 35.54
N MET A 161 -3.75 -19.12 34.78
CA MET A 161 -4.74 -19.75 33.87
C MET A 161 -4.08 -20.59 32.78
N ILE A 162 -2.95 -20.12 32.22
CA ILE A 162 -2.23 -20.88 31.19
C ILE A 162 -1.62 -22.14 31.80
N SER A 163 -1.01 -22.06 33.00
CA SER A 163 -0.49 -23.25 33.69
C SER A 163 -1.61 -24.25 33.96
N GLU A 164 -2.76 -23.81 34.47
CA GLU A 164 -3.90 -24.69 34.75
C GLU A 164 -4.47 -25.36 33.50
N LEU A 165 -4.54 -24.67 32.36
CA LEU A 165 -4.93 -25.25 31.08
C LEU A 165 -3.93 -26.32 30.61
N VAL A 166 -2.63 -26.01 30.68
CA VAL A 166 -1.55 -26.93 30.29
C VAL A 166 -1.53 -28.16 31.20
N ASP A 167 -1.64 -27.97 32.51
CA ASP A 167 -1.61 -29.03 33.52
C ASP A 167 -2.86 -29.92 33.45
N SER A 168 -4.04 -29.32 33.20
CA SER A 168 -5.30 -30.06 33.08
C SER A 168 -5.50 -30.74 31.74
N ARG A 169 -4.65 -30.43 30.73
CA ARG A 169 -4.77 -30.91 29.33
C ARG A 169 -6.17 -30.70 28.75
N LYS A 170 -6.89 -29.67 29.20
CA LYS A 170 -8.22 -29.34 28.70
C LYS A 170 -8.10 -28.38 27.52
N GLU A 171 -8.89 -28.64 26.48
CA GLU A 171 -8.85 -27.89 25.23
C GLU A 171 -9.77 -26.67 25.29
N MET A 172 -9.24 -25.49 24.97
CA MET A 172 -9.99 -24.23 24.92
C MET A 172 -10.05 -23.71 23.48
N SER A 173 -11.23 -23.23 23.09
CA SER A 173 -11.52 -22.66 21.79
C SER A 173 -11.46 -21.14 21.88
N LEU A 174 -10.31 -20.52 21.58
CA LEU A 174 -10.14 -19.06 21.80
C LEU A 174 -11.23 -18.25 21.09
N TYR A 175 -11.60 -18.63 19.86
CA TYR A 175 -12.67 -17.96 19.13
C TYR A 175 -14.04 -18.23 19.78
N GLU A 176 -14.47 -19.49 19.83
CA GLU A 176 -15.85 -19.83 20.23
C GLU A 176 -16.13 -19.48 21.70
N ASP A 177 -15.14 -19.67 22.58
CA ASP A 177 -15.29 -19.41 24.01
C ASP A 177 -15.35 -17.87 24.28
N LEU A 178 -14.62 -17.05 23.52
CA LEU A 178 -14.74 -15.57 23.60
C LEU A 178 -16.08 -15.07 23.05
N VAL A 179 -16.49 -15.55 21.87
CA VAL A 179 -17.78 -15.14 21.28
C VAL A 179 -18.93 -15.56 22.19
N SER A 180 -18.86 -16.75 22.76
CA SER A 180 -19.87 -17.25 23.71
C SER A 180 -19.94 -16.43 25.00
N ALA A 181 -18.83 -15.81 25.42
CA ALA A 181 -18.82 -14.96 26.61
C ALA A 181 -19.64 -13.68 26.40
N TRP A 182 -19.61 -13.09 25.20
CA TRP A 182 -20.39 -11.89 24.84
C TRP A 182 -21.84 -12.17 24.41
N VAL A 183 -22.23 -13.45 24.26
CA VAL A 183 -23.58 -13.86 23.86
C VAL A 183 -24.26 -14.60 25.02
N PRO A 184 -25.16 -13.94 25.78
CA PRO A 184 -25.79 -14.51 26.98
C PRO A 184 -26.45 -15.87 26.78
N ALA A 185 -27.04 -16.13 25.60
CA ALA A 185 -27.65 -17.41 25.25
C ALA A 185 -26.65 -18.60 25.28
N LYS A 186 -25.34 -18.33 25.28
CA LYS A 186 -24.27 -19.35 25.32
C LYS A 186 -23.60 -19.50 26.68
N HIS A 187 -23.99 -18.74 27.70
CA HIS A 187 -23.35 -18.81 29.02
C HIS A 187 -23.48 -20.20 29.65
N GLU A 188 -24.61 -20.88 29.52
CA GLU A 188 -24.77 -22.25 30.05
C GLU A 188 -23.80 -23.24 29.38
N TRP A 189 -23.65 -23.17 28.06
CA TRP A 189 -22.68 -23.97 27.32
C TRP A 189 -21.24 -23.63 27.75
N LEU A 190 -20.92 -22.34 27.85
CA LEU A 190 -19.58 -21.85 28.18
C LEU A 190 -19.14 -22.27 29.60
N ARG A 191 -20.04 -22.32 30.60
CA ARG A 191 -19.70 -22.80 31.95
C ARG A 191 -19.11 -24.21 32.00
N SER A 192 -19.46 -25.05 31.02
CA SER A 192 -18.93 -26.41 30.92
C SER A 192 -17.53 -26.48 30.30
N ARG A 193 -17.05 -25.37 29.72
CA ARG A 193 -15.78 -25.24 29.03
C ARG A 193 -14.66 -24.78 29.99
N PRO A 194 -13.38 -24.99 29.64
CA PRO A 194 -12.27 -24.48 30.44
C PRO A 194 -12.32 -22.96 30.53
N LEU A 195 -12.10 -22.41 31.74
CA LEU A 195 -12.16 -20.98 32.05
C LEU A 195 -13.52 -20.31 31.79
N GLY A 196 -14.60 -21.08 31.65
CA GLY A 196 -15.91 -20.58 31.25
C GLY A 196 -16.50 -19.54 32.20
N GLU A 197 -16.43 -19.80 33.51
CA GLU A 197 -16.93 -18.86 34.54
C GLU A 197 -16.11 -17.57 34.57
N GLU A 198 -14.79 -17.67 34.44
CA GLU A 198 -13.88 -16.53 34.40
C GLU A 198 -14.14 -15.65 33.17
N LEU A 199 -14.35 -16.26 32.01
CA LEU A 199 -14.71 -15.57 30.77
C LEU A 199 -16.06 -14.86 30.88
N ILE A 200 -17.09 -15.52 31.44
CA ILE A 200 -18.41 -14.92 31.65
C ILE A 200 -18.31 -13.72 32.59
N ASN A 201 -17.59 -13.86 33.70
CA ASN A 201 -17.45 -12.79 34.70
C ASN A 201 -16.69 -11.57 34.16
N ALA A 202 -15.68 -11.80 33.33
CA ALA A 202 -14.87 -10.71 32.76
C ALA A 202 -15.54 -10.03 31.56
N LEU A 203 -16.15 -10.81 30.66
CA LEU A 203 -16.57 -10.33 29.34
C LEU A 203 -18.08 -10.21 29.18
N GLY A 204 -18.87 -10.94 29.98
CA GLY A 204 -20.33 -11.05 29.82
C GLY A 204 -21.13 -9.77 30.06
N ASN A 205 -20.49 -8.71 30.57
CA ASN A 205 -21.10 -7.38 30.69
C ASN A 205 -21.14 -6.60 29.36
N GLN A 206 -20.42 -7.06 28.33
CA GLN A 206 -20.42 -6.45 27.00
C GLN A 206 -21.34 -7.23 26.07
N LYS A 207 -21.86 -6.53 25.05
CA LYS A 207 -22.71 -7.11 24.02
C LYS A 207 -21.91 -7.46 22.78
N MET A 208 -22.37 -8.46 22.03
CA MET A 208 -21.89 -8.81 20.70
C MET A 208 -22.85 -8.30 19.63
N PHE A 209 -22.34 -7.62 18.61
CA PHE A 209 -23.09 -7.20 17.43
C PHE A 209 -22.66 -7.96 16.18
N SER A 210 -23.58 -8.27 15.29
CA SER A 210 -23.31 -8.78 13.95
C SER A 210 -23.18 -7.60 12.99
N TYR A 211 -22.05 -7.49 12.29
CA TYR A 211 -21.89 -6.64 11.13
C TYR A 211 -22.05 -7.52 9.89
N CYS A 212 -23.19 -7.42 9.22
CA CYS A 212 -23.47 -8.09 7.96
C CYS A 212 -22.94 -7.24 6.81
N ALA A 213 -21.98 -7.77 6.07
CA ALA A 213 -21.34 -7.07 4.96
C ALA A 213 -21.87 -7.65 3.63
N PHE A 214 -22.76 -6.93 2.93
CA PHE A 214 -23.39 -7.45 1.71
C PHE A 214 -22.42 -7.57 0.53
N GLY A 215 -21.42 -6.69 0.46
CA GLY A 215 -20.36 -6.71 -0.55
C GLY A 215 -19.17 -7.61 -0.22
N LEU A 216 -19.18 -8.31 0.93
CA LEU A 216 -18.07 -9.15 1.36
C LEU A 216 -18.10 -10.49 0.64
N SER A 217 -17.04 -10.78 -0.11
CA SER A 217 -16.75 -12.13 -0.56
C SER A 217 -15.95 -12.81 0.54
N PHE A 218 -16.41 -13.93 1.07
CA PHE A 218 -15.60 -14.77 1.94
C PHE A 218 -15.15 -16.01 1.18
N LEU A 219 -13.90 -16.39 1.37
CA LEU A 219 -13.29 -17.57 0.78
C LEU A 219 -13.03 -18.53 1.93
N HIS A 220 -13.81 -19.60 2.00
CA HIS A 220 -13.57 -20.67 2.95
C HIS A 220 -12.62 -21.66 2.32
N PHE A 221 -11.55 -22.03 3.03
CA PHE A 221 -10.57 -22.98 2.55
C PHE A 221 -10.64 -24.25 3.38
N GLY A 222 -11.72 -24.99 3.16
CA GLY A 222 -11.97 -26.31 3.76
C GLY A 222 -11.23 -27.42 3.03
N THR A 223 -10.91 -27.24 1.75
CA THR A 223 -10.22 -28.24 0.94
C THR A 223 -9.16 -27.63 0.02
N SER A 224 -8.20 -28.46 -0.37
CA SER A 224 -7.17 -28.13 -1.37
C SER A 224 -7.77 -27.64 -2.69
N ASN A 225 -8.92 -28.18 -3.08
CA ASN A 225 -9.63 -27.77 -4.28
C ASN A 225 -10.20 -26.34 -4.15
N GLU A 226 -10.79 -26.01 -3.00
CA GLU A 226 -11.28 -24.65 -2.73
C GLU A 226 -10.17 -23.61 -2.85
N VAL A 227 -8.93 -23.95 -2.43
CA VAL A 227 -7.76 -23.07 -2.63
C VAL A 227 -7.51 -22.77 -4.12
N LEU A 228 -7.53 -23.78 -4.99
CA LEU A 228 -7.33 -23.58 -6.43
C LEU A 228 -8.49 -22.83 -7.08
N ASP A 229 -9.73 -23.19 -6.75
CA ASP A 229 -10.93 -22.55 -7.31
C ASP A 229 -10.95 -21.04 -7.00
N HIS A 230 -10.55 -20.66 -5.80
CA HIS A 230 -10.45 -19.26 -5.39
C HIS A 230 -9.31 -18.50 -6.08
N LEU A 231 -8.18 -19.15 -6.34
CA LEU A 231 -7.06 -18.54 -7.09
C LEU A 231 -7.35 -18.43 -8.60
N GLY A 232 -8.13 -19.36 -9.17
CA GLY A 232 -8.47 -19.43 -10.59
C GLY A 232 -9.68 -18.61 -11.03
N GLY A 233 -10.63 -18.35 -10.12
CA GLY A 233 -11.92 -17.70 -10.41
C GLY A 233 -11.87 -16.22 -10.81
N SER A 234 -13.03 -15.65 -11.15
CA SER A 234 -13.21 -14.24 -11.55
C SER A 234 -12.83 -13.22 -10.45
N ASN A 235 -12.79 -13.64 -9.18
CA ASN A 235 -12.28 -12.84 -8.06
C ASN A 235 -10.74 -12.72 -8.03
N SER A 236 -10.02 -13.41 -8.93
CA SER A 236 -8.55 -13.40 -9.06
C SER A 236 -7.94 -12.03 -9.41
N ALA A 237 -8.75 -11.04 -9.78
CA ALA A 237 -8.29 -9.65 -9.92
C ALA A 237 -7.64 -9.12 -8.63
N LEU A 238 -8.07 -9.62 -7.46
CA LEU A 238 -7.55 -9.22 -6.15
C LEU A 238 -6.20 -9.86 -5.80
N VAL A 239 -5.98 -11.11 -6.20
CA VAL A 239 -4.72 -11.85 -5.99
C VAL A 239 -3.68 -11.46 -7.05
N GLY A 240 -4.15 -11.05 -8.23
CA GLY A 240 -3.31 -10.83 -9.41
C GLY A 240 -2.71 -12.16 -9.85
N ARG A 241 -2.92 -12.56 -11.12
CA ARG A 241 -2.11 -13.61 -11.74
C ARG A 241 -0.68 -13.08 -11.90
N ARG A 242 0.06 -13.05 -10.79
CA ARG A 242 1.42 -12.52 -10.71
C ARG A 242 2.34 -13.73 -10.68
N HIS A 243 2.97 -14.01 -11.81
CA HIS A 243 4.25 -14.70 -11.79
C HIS A 243 5.24 -13.79 -11.04
N LEU A 244 5.37 -13.94 -9.72
CA LEU A 244 6.49 -13.37 -8.96
C LEU A 244 7.74 -14.24 -9.18
N CYS A 245 7.98 -14.56 -10.46
CA CYS A 245 9.02 -15.45 -10.95
C CYS A 245 9.66 -14.80 -12.18
N SER A 246 9.96 -13.50 -12.12
CA SER A 246 10.64 -12.83 -13.21
C SER A 246 12.16 -13.00 -13.06
N MET A 247 12.62 -14.24 -13.16
CA MET A 247 13.98 -14.52 -13.61
C MET A 247 13.89 -14.82 -15.11
N PRO A 248 14.84 -14.38 -15.96
CA PRO A 248 14.84 -14.64 -17.40
C PRO A 248 14.65 -16.13 -17.76
N GLU A 249 15.05 -17.01 -16.86
CA GLU A 249 15.00 -18.47 -16.93
C GLU A 249 13.58 -19.04 -17.05
N THR A 250 12.54 -18.36 -16.55
CA THR A 250 11.15 -18.88 -16.60
C THR A 250 10.57 -18.91 -18.02
N THR A 251 11.08 -18.09 -18.93
CA THR A 251 10.68 -18.09 -20.35
C THR A 251 11.09 -19.36 -21.10
N SER A 252 12.02 -20.14 -20.53
CA SER A 252 12.46 -21.42 -21.09
C SER A 252 11.72 -22.63 -20.51
N CYS A 253 10.71 -22.40 -19.68
CA CYS A 253 9.90 -23.43 -19.04
C CYS A 253 8.52 -23.51 -19.70
N ASP A 254 7.91 -24.69 -19.66
CA ASP A 254 6.57 -24.93 -20.20
C ASP A 254 5.53 -24.74 -19.10
N ILE A 255 5.13 -23.49 -18.85
CA ILE A 255 4.20 -23.11 -17.77
C ILE A 255 2.87 -22.68 -18.41
N ALA A 256 1.79 -23.38 -18.07
CA ALA A 256 0.45 -23.00 -18.52
C ALA A 256 0.06 -21.60 -18.03
N ALA A 257 -0.65 -20.84 -18.88
CA ALA A 257 -1.02 -19.46 -18.59
C ALA A 257 -1.97 -19.29 -17.39
N SER A 258 -2.71 -20.33 -17.02
CA SER A 258 -3.58 -20.33 -15.83
C SER A 258 -2.88 -20.77 -14.55
N ALA A 259 -1.63 -21.24 -14.62
CA ALA A 259 -0.87 -21.62 -13.44
C ALA A 259 -0.47 -20.40 -12.59
N VAL A 260 -0.63 -20.53 -11.29
CA VAL A 260 -0.30 -19.52 -10.28
C VAL A 260 1.04 -19.87 -9.65
N ILE A 261 2.07 -19.09 -9.96
CA ILE A 261 3.42 -19.29 -9.41
C ILE A 261 3.78 -18.10 -8.52
N LEU A 262 3.89 -18.37 -7.22
CA LEU A 262 4.12 -17.37 -6.19
C LEU A 262 5.39 -17.70 -5.44
N SER A 263 6.24 -16.69 -5.20
CA SER A 263 7.37 -16.85 -4.30
C SER A 263 8.24 -18.06 -4.64
N SER A 264 8.41 -18.40 -5.92
CA SER A 264 9.03 -19.67 -6.33
C SER A 264 10.07 -19.45 -7.44
N LYS A 265 11.09 -20.30 -7.46
CA LYS A 265 12.10 -20.35 -8.52
C LYS A 265 11.80 -21.52 -9.45
N ILE A 266 11.57 -21.22 -10.73
CA ILE A 266 11.36 -22.23 -11.77
C ILE A 266 12.51 -22.14 -12.77
N ALA A 267 13.34 -23.16 -12.82
CA ALA A 267 14.51 -23.24 -13.70
C ALA A 267 14.21 -24.05 -14.97
N PRO A 268 15.05 -23.95 -16.02
CA PRO A 268 14.81 -24.64 -17.29
C PRO A 268 14.62 -26.15 -17.12
N GLY A 269 13.70 -26.73 -17.89
CA GLY A 269 13.36 -28.17 -17.86
C GLY A 269 12.15 -28.54 -16.99
N VAL A 270 11.52 -27.56 -16.33
CA VAL A 270 10.28 -27.71 -15.57
C VAL A 270 9.07 -27.45 -16.47
N SER A 271 8.05 -28.30 -16.39
CA SER A 271 6.74 -28.09 -17.02
C SER A 271 5.62 -28.07 -15.96
N VAL A 272 4.71 -27.10 -16.02
CA VAL A 272 3.59 -26.91 -15.09
C VAL A 272 2.27 -26.82 -15.86
N GLY A 273 1.34 -27.72 -15.53
CA GLY A 273 0.01 -27.81 -16.13
C GLY A 273 -0.94 -26.67 -15.75
N GLU A 274 -2.15 -26.73 -16.29
CA GLU A 274 -3.20 -25.73 -16.09
C GLU A 274 -3.70 -25.71 -14.64
N ASP A 275 -4.05 -24.52 -14.14
CA ASP A 275 -4.71 -24.30 -12.85
C ASP A 275 -3.93 -24.87 -11.66
N CYS A 276 -2.60 -24.90 -11.76
CA CYS A 276 -1.72 -25.31 -10.67
C CYS A 276 -1.38 -24.13 -9.73
N LEU A 277 -1.09 -24.43 -8.47
CA LEU A 277 -0.45 -23.50 -7.53
C LEU A 277 0.95 -24.01 -7.19
N VAL A 278 1.98 -23.19 -7.45
CA VAL A 278 3.34 -23.43 -6.96
C VAL A 278 3.73 -22.27 -6.05
N TYR A 279 4.00 -22.59 -4.77
CA TYR A 279 4.28 -21.62 -3.73
C TYR A 279 5.58 -21.94 -2.98
N ASN A 280 6.40 -20.92 -2.71
CA ASN A 280 7.62 -21.04 -1.90
C ASN A 280 8.53 -22.21 -2.30
N SER A 281 8.61 -22.52 -3.59
CA SER A 281 9.26 -23.74 -4.11
C SER A 281 10.41 -23.41 -5.04
N SER A 282 11.45 -24.25 -5.05
CA SER A 282 12.58 -24.14 -5.97
C SER A 282 12.67 -25.41 -6.82
N LEU A 283 12.27 -25.30 -8.08
CA LEU A 283 12.16 -26.41 -9.01
C LEU A 283 13.19 -26.27 -10.12
N SER A 284 14.02 -27.31 -10.30
CA SER A 284 15.02 -27.34 -11.38
C SER A 284 15.31 -28.76 -11.88
N GLY A 285 15.54 -28.88 -13.19
CA GLY A 285 15.73 -30.14 -13.89
C GLY A 285 14.45 -30.69 -14.50
N ARG A 286 14.45 -31.98 -14.85
CA ARG A 286 13.34 -32.64 -15.55
C ARG A 286 12.15 -32.91 -14.60
N ILE A 287 11.31 -31.91 -14.40
CA ILE A 287 10.13 -31.96 -13.53
C ILE A 287 8.86 -31.72 -14.36
N GLN A 288 7.82 -32.50 -14.12
CA GLN A 288 6.48 -32.27 -14.66
C GLN A 288 5.46 -32.21 -13.53
N ILE A 289 4.76 -31.09 -13.44
CA ILE A 289 3.61 -30.89 -12.56
C ILE A 289 2.35 -30.97 -13.42
N GLY A 290 1.51 -31.96 -13.17
CA GLY A 290 0.21 -32.15 -13.83
C GLY A 290 -0.80 -31.09 -13.42
N SER A 291 -1.85 -30.91 -14.23
CA SER A 291 -2.86 -29.87 -14.06
C SER A 291 -3.63 -29.99 -12.73
N GLN A 292 -4.14 -28.88 -12.21
CA GLN A 292 -4.89 -28.80 -10.95
C GLN A 292 -4.12 -29.36 -9.76
N SER A 293 -2.81 -29.09 -9.71
CA SER A 293 -1.92 -29.59 -8.66
C SER A 293 -1.39 -28.46 -7.79
N ILE A 294 -1.08 -28.78 -6.52
CA ILE A 294 -0.53 -27.83 -5.56
C ILE A 294 0.87 -28.29 -5.11
N VAL A 295 1.86 -27.41 -5.23
CA VAL A 295 3.25 -27.67 -4.84
C VAL A 295 3.75 -26.58 -3.89
N VAL A 296 4.13 -26.95 -2.67
CA VAL A 296 4.44 -25.97 -1.60
C VAL A 296 5.72 -26.30 -0.83
N GLY A 297 6.61 -25.32 -0.73
CA GLY A 297 7.83 -25.44 0.08
C GLY A 297 8.85 -26.43 -0.48
N VAL A 298 8.64 -26.93 -1.71
CA VAL A 298 9.40 -28.05 -2.27
C VAL A 298 10.67 -27.55 -2.94
N SER A 299 11.82 -28.10 -2.55
CA SER A 299 13.10 -27.82 -3.20
C SER A 299 13.62 -29.04 -3.97
N ILE A 300 13.33 -29.11 -5.27
CA ILE A 300 13.85 -30.15 -6.15
C ILE A 300 14.96 -29.56 -7.00
N VAL A 301 16.20 -29.86 -6.62
CA VAL A 301 17.40 -29.54 -7.39
C VAL A 301 17.91 -30.81 -8.05
N SER A 302 17.90 -30.87 -9.38
CA SER A 302 18.44 -32.00 -10.12
C SER A 302 19.90 -32.25 -9.71
N LEU A 303 20.19 -33.49 -9.29
CA LEU A 303 21.46 -34.03 -8.82
C LEU A 303 22.56 -33.98 -9.91
N ASN A 304 22.96 -32.79 -10.37
CA ASN A 304 23.82 -32.64 -11.54
C ASN A 304 25.25 -32.19 -11.24
N LYS A 305 25.86 -32.57 -10.09
CA LYS A 305 27.30 -32.29 -9.91
C LYS A 305 28.22 -33.47 -9.68
N TYR A 306 27.82 -34.60 -9.08
CA TYR A 306 28.79 -35.68 -8.80
C TYR A 306 28.28 -37.12 -8.85
N GLU A 307 27.02 -37.40 -9.20
CA GLU A 307 26.54 -38.77 -9.34
C GLU A 307 26.26 -39.10 -10.80
N GLN A 308 27.10 -39.95 -11.40
CA GLN A 308 26.75 -40.70 -12.60
C GLN A 308 25.64 -41.70 -12.25
N ILE A 309 24.40 -41.22 -12.10
CA ILE A 309 23.23 -42.08 -11.92
C ILE A 309 22.20 -41.69 -12.97
N ASP A 310 22.00 -42.65 -13.89
CA ASP A 310 20.93 -42.84 -14.86
C ASP A 310 20.23 -41.58 -15.45
N ASN A 311 20.52 -41.32 -16.73
CA ASN A 311 19.97 -40.26 -17.59
C ASN A 311 18.43 -40.28 -17.79
N SER A 312 17.68 -41.09 -17.03
CA SER A 312 16.32 -41.54 -17.33
C SER A 312 15.22 -40.99 -16.40
N SER A 313 15.51 -40.61 -15.15
CA SER A 313 14.43 -40.35 -14.18
C SER A 313 13.92 -38.90 -14.17
N ARG A 314 12.76 -38.68 -14.81
CA ARG A 314 11.95 -37.44 -14.73
C ARG A 314 11.04 -37.53 -13.50
N PHE A 315 10.99 -36.49 -12.66
CA PHE A 315 9.98 -36.40 -11.62
C PHE A 315 8.64 -35.96 -12.23
N VAL A 316 7.58 -36.71 -11.96
CA VAL A 316 6.23 -36.42 -12.48
C VAL A 316 5.25 -36.43 -11.31
N LEU A 317 4.67 -35.26 -11.01
CA LEU A 317 3.50 -35.13 -10.17
C LEU A 317 2.26 -35.24 -11.08
N PRO A 318 1.39 -36.25 -10.93
CA PRO A 318 0.21 -36.40 -11.77
C PRO A 318 -0.82 -35.28 -11.53
N ASP A 319 -1.79 -35.14 -12.46
CA ASP A 319 -2.89 -34.18 -12.32
C ASP A 319 -3.67 -34.38 -11.01
N ARG A 320 -4.19 -33.30 -10.43
CA ARG A 320 -5.00 -33.32 -9.20
C ARG A 320 -4.27 -33.88 -7.99
N HIS A 321 -2.98 -33.55 -7.83
CA HIS A 321 -2.19 -33.97 -6.68
C HIS A 321 -1.59 -32.78 -5.92
N CYS A 322 -1.36 -33.00 -4.64
CA CYS A 322 -0.69 -32.06 -3.76
C CYS A 322 0.66 -32.65 -3.35
N LEU A 323 1.69 -31.79 -3.29
CA LEU A 323 3.04 -32.13 -2.88
C LEU A 323 3.59 -31.00 -2.00
N TRP A 324 4.06 -31.33 -0.81
CA TRP A 324 4.73 -30.34 0.03
C TRP A 324 5.83 -30.95 0.88
N GLU A 325 6.80 -30.12 1.24
CA GLU A 325 7.97 -30.51 2.03
C GLU A 325 7.95 -29.75 3.36
N VAL A 326 8.20 -30.45 4.47
CA VAL A 326 8.13 -29.89 5.82
C VAL A 326 9.36 -30.31 6.64
N PRO A 327 10.02 -29.37 7.37
CA PRO A 327 11.04 -29.71 8.35
C PRO A 327 10.41 -30.27 9.62
N LEU A 328 11.02 -31.31 10.17
CA LEU A 328 10.60 -31.95 11.41
C LEU A 328 11.52 -31.52 12.57
N ALA A 329 10.91 -31.30 13.73
CA ALA A 329 11.59 -30.98 14.97
C ALA A 329 12.49 -32.16 15.43
N GLU A 330 13.34 -31.90 16.43
CA GLU A 330 14.19 -32.92 17.08
C GLU A 330 15.21 -33.60 16.14
N SER A 331 15.61 -32.92 15.05
CA SER A 331 16.57 -33.43 14.05
C SER A 331 16.10 -34.65 13.26
N LEU A 332 14.78 -34.87 13.16
CA LEU A 332 14.19 -35.94 12.34
C LEU A 332 14.31 -35.69 10.82
N GLY A 333 14.87 -34.55 10.41
CA GLY A 333 15.13 -34.22 9.01
C GLY A 333 13.93 -33.54 8.35
N ARG A 334 13.63 -33.93 7.11
CA ARG A 334 12.48 -33.40 6.34
C ARG A 334 11.59 -34.53 5.89
N ILE A 335 10.35 -34.19 5.62
CA ILE A 335 9.41 -35.12 5.01
C ILE A 335 8.72 -34.49 3.81
N ILE A 336 8.55 -35.28 2.76
CA ILE A 336 7.72 -34.95 1.61
C ILE A 336 6.39 -35.67 1.76
N VAL A 337 5.33 -34.89 1.72
CA VAL A 337 3.96 -35.37 1.83
C VAL A 337 3.27 -35.20 0.49
N TYR A 338 2.46 -36.18 0.13
CA TYR A 338 1.72 -36.20 -1.12
C TYR A 338 0.34 -36.82 -0.91
N CYS A 339 -0.67 -36.23 -1.54
CA CYS A 339 -2.04 -36.74 -1.56
C CYS A 339 -2.75 -36.27 -2.83
N GLY A 340 -3.97 -36.74 -3.06
CA GLY A 340 -4.86 -36.21 -4.09
C GLY A 340 -5.46 -34.88 -3.64
N LEU A 341 -5.76 -34.02 -4.62
CA LEU A 341 -6.40 -32.72 -4.42
C LEU A 341 -7.73 -32.83 -3.67
N HIS A 342 -8.48 -33.89 -3.92
CA HIS A 342 -9.82 -34.12 -3.35
C HIS A 342 -9.83 -35.10 -2.17
N ASP A 343 -8.67 -35.54 -1.67
CA ASP A 343 -8.64 -36.45 -0.54
C ASP A 343 -9.00 -35.70 0.74
N ASN A 344 -10.07 -36.10 1.44
CA ASN A 344 -10.34 -35.58 2.78
C ASN A 344 -9.58 -36.44 3.82
N PRO A 345 -8.63 -35.87 4.61
CA PRO A 345 -7.78 -36.66 5.50
C PRO A 345 -8.53 -37.43 6.59
N LYS A 346 -9.68 -36.92 7.02
CA LYS A 346 -10.43 -37.44 8.18
C LYS A 346 -11.57 -38.38 7.80
N ILE A 347 -11.95 -38.50 6.52
CA ILE A 347 -12.97 -39.47 6.10
C ILE A 347 -12.40 -40.88 6.28
N SER A 348 -13.11 -41.72 7.04
CA SER A 348 -12.69 -43.09 7.29
C SER A 348 -12.74 -43.95 6.03
N VAL A 349 -11.92 -45.00 5.98
CA VAL A 349 -11.91 -46.00 4.91
C VAL A 349 -13.31 -46.59 4.69
N GLU A 350 -14.08 -46.79 5.76
CA GLU A 350 -15.45 -47.33 5.72
C GLU A 350 -16.46 -46.33 5.15
N LYS A 351 -16.27 -45.04 5.39
CA LYS A 351 -17.10 -43.94 4.87
C LYS A 351 -16.68 -43.49 3.46
N GLY A 352 -15.84 -44.27 2.78
CA GLY A 352 -15.43 -43.99 1.40
C GLY A 352 -14.22 -43.07 1.26
N GLY A 353 -13.35 -42.99 2.27
CA GLY A 353 -12.12 -42.21 2.20
C GLY A 353 -11.21 -42.61 1.02
N THR A 354 -10.41 -41.66 0.56
CA THR A 354 -9.51 -41.82 -0.59
C THR A 354 -8.07 -41.47 -0.24
N PHE A 355 -7.15 -41.96 -1.06
CA PHE A 355 -5.75 -41.55 -1.11
C PHE A 355 -5.32 -41.43 -2.57
N CYS A 356 -4.59 -40.37 -2.93
CA CYS A 356 -4.25 -40.00 -4.31
C CYS A 356 -5.47 -40.03 -5.25
N GLY A 357 -6.62 -39.56 -4.75
CA GLY A 357 -7.89 -39.53 -5.50
C GLY A 357 -8.50 -40.90 -5.80
N LYS A 358 -8.02 -41.97 -5.16
CA LYS A 358 -8.49 -43.35 -5.36
C LYS A 358 -8.99 -43.95 -4.04
N PRO A 359 -10.01 -44.83 -4.07
CA PRO A 359 -10.45 -45.53 -2.87
C PRO A 359 -9.32 -46.37 -2.25
N TRP A 360 -9.20 -46.35 -0.92
CA TRP A 360 -8.15 -47.08 -0.18
C TRP A 360 -7.99 -48.54 -0.61
N LYS A 361 -9.10 -49.30 -0.71
CA LYS A 361 -9.09 -50.71 -1.15
C LYS A 361 -8.36 -50.91 -2.48
N LYS A 362 -8.52 -49.98 -3.43
CA LYS A 362 -7.89 -50.05 -4.76
C LYS A 362 -6.38 -49.80 -4.68
N ILE A 363 -5.95 -48.82 -3.89
CA ILE A 363 -4.53 -48.51 -3.72
C ILE A 363 -3.80 -49.62 -2.95
N LEU A 364 -4.35 -50.07 -1.83
CA LEU A 364 -3.73 -51.13 -1.01
C LEU A 364 -3.50 -52.40 -1.84
N HIS A 365 -4.51 -52.79 -2.63
CA HIS A 365 -4.39 -53.91 -3.56
C HIS A 365 -3.35 -53.65 -4.66
N TYR A 366 -3.34 -52.46 -5.27
CA TYR A 366 -2.43 -52.11 -6.36
C TYR A 366 -0.96 -52.05 -5.92
N LEU A 367 -0.68 -51.51 -4.73
CA LEU A 367 0.65 -51.35 -4.15
C LEU A 367 1.09 -52.54 -3.27
N GLN A 368 0.21 -53.53 -3.06
CA GLN A 368 0.43 -54.69 -2.19
C GLN A 368 0.74 -54.31 -0.72
N ILE A 369 0.18 -53.18 -0.27
CA ILE A 369 0.26 -52.69 1.11
C ILE A 369 -0.87 -53.34 1.92
N GLN A 370 -0.55 -53.86 3.09
CA GLN A 370 -1.52 -54.42 4.03
C GLN A 370 -2.00 -53.35 5.00
N GLU A 371 -3.22 -53.47 5.54
CA GLU A 371 -3.73 -52.49 6.52
C GLU A 371 -2.85 -52.39 7.77
N SER A 372 -2.25 -53.51 8.20
CA SER A 372 -1.31 -53.57 9.32
C SER A 372 -0.01 -52.80 9.07
N ASP A 373 0.33 -52.50 7.82
CA ASP A 373 1.49 -51.68 7.48
C ASP A 373 1.24 -50.19 7.80
N LEU A 374 -0.04 -49.77 7.89
CA LEU A 374 -0.46 -48.37 8.02
C LEU A 374 -1.00 -48.01 9.40
N TRP A 375 -1.81 -48.89 9.98
CA TRP A 375 -2.51 -48.66 11.25
C TRP A 375 -2.14 -49.74 12.27
N SER A 376 -1.78 -49.33 13.49
CA SER A 376 -1.56 -50.26 14.60
C SER A 376 -2.87 -50.88 15.08
N SER A 377 -2.83 -52.10 15.62
CA SER A 377 -4.00 -52.86 16.09
C SER A 377 -4.66 -52.33 17.37
N SER A 378 -4.40 -51.07 17.74
CA SER A 378 -4.99 -50.40 18.90
C SER A 378 -6.47 -50.13 18.67
N THR A 379 -7.33 -50.73 19.49
CA THR A 379 -8.78 -50.60 19.44
C THR A 379 -9.22 -49.15 19.69
N GLY A 380 -9.81 -48.50 18.68
CA GLY A 380 -10.51 -47.22 18.84
C GLY A 380 -10.10 -46.08 17.90
N GLN A 381 -9.00 -46.20 17.13
CA GLN A 381 -8.64 -45.18 16.14
C GLN A 381 -9.41 -45.38 14.82
N GLU A 382 -10.02 -44.31 14.31
CA GLU A 382 -10.60 -44.30 12.96
C GLU A 382 -9.50 -44.48 11.91
N LYS A 383 -9.69 -45.45 11.01
CA LYS A 383 -8.78 -45.69 9.88
C LYS A 383 -9.04 -44.64 8.81
N CYS A 384 -8.16 -43.66 8.66
CA CYS A 384 -8.23 -42.61 7.65
C CYS A 384 -6.82 -42.14 7.26
N LEU A 385 -6.73 -41.24 6.28
CA LEU A 385 -5.45 -40.67 5.83
C LEU A 385 -4.75 -39.87 6.94
N TRP A 386 -5.50 -39.27 7.86
CA TRP A 386 -4.97 -38.55 9.03
C TRP A 386 -4.08 -39.44 9.91
N THR A 387 -4.51 -40.68 10.16
CA THR A 387 -3.88 -41.63 11.09
C THR A 387 -2.96 -42.65 10.41
N ALA A 388 -2.93 -42.69 9.07
CA ALA A 388 -2.17 -43.69 8.31
C ALA A 388 -0.66 -43.37 8.28
N LYS A 389 0.20 -44.31 8.70
CA LYS A 389 1.66 -44.19 8.63
C LYS A 389 2.21 -44.39 7.22
N LEU A 390 1.97 -43.39 6.37
CA LEU A 390 2.29 -43.41 4.95
C LEU A 390 3.66 -42.82 4.62
N PHE A 391 4.07 -41.77 5.32
CA PHE A 391 5.11 -40.87 4.83
C PHE A 391 6.47 -41.29 5.41
N PRO A 392 7.42 -41.75 4.57
CA PRO A 392 8.72 -42.23 5.02
C PRO A 392 9.68 -41.07 5.30
N ILE A 393 10.47 -41.19 6.35
CA ILE A 393 11.57 -40.28 6.67
C ILE A 393 12.87 -40.93 6.14
N VAL A 394 13.24 -40.56 4.91
CA VAL A 394 14.42 -41.06 4.18
C VAL A 394 15.09 -39.90 3.43
N SER A 395 16.12 -40.15 2.62
CA SER A 395 16.76 -39.09 1.84
C SER A 395 15.78 -38.43 0.87
N SER A 396 15.95 -37.14 0.54
CA SER A 396 15.03 -36.42 -0.37
C SER A 396 14.86 -37.10 -1.73
N SER A 397 15.92 -37.73 -2.26
CA SER A 397 15.88 -38.50 -3.51
C SER A 397 15.00 -39.74 -3.38
N GLU A 398 15.12 -40.49 -2.29
CA GLU A 398 14.29 -41.68 -2.02
C GLU A 398 12.84 -41.30 -1.73
N MET A 399 12.59 -40.18 -1.02
CA MET A 399 11.23 -39.68 -0.79
C MET A 399 10.51 -39.36 -2.10
N LEU A 400 11.20 -38.74 -3.07
CA LEU A 400 10.64 -38.45 -4.40
C LEU A 400 10.37 -39.74 -5.21
N LYS A 401 11.24 -40.75 -5.11
CA LYS A 401 10.99 -42.06 -5.76
C LYS A 401 9.78 -42.77 -5.14
N LEU A 402 9.71 -42.79 -3.81
CA LEU A 402 8.60 -43.40 -3.07
C LEU A 402 7.28 -42.67 -3.30
N SER A 403 7.28 -41.34 -3.42
CA SER A 403 6.07 -40.57 -3.75
C SER A 403 5.55 -40.88 -5.16
N MET A 404 6.46 -41.02 -6.14
CA MET A 404 6.08 -41.46 -7.49
C MET A 404 5.51 -42.89 -7.48
N TRP A 405 6.07 -43.79 -6.67
CA TRP A 405 5.54 -45.15 -6.51
C TRP A 405 4.15 -45.15 -5.86
N LEU A 406 3.96 -44.40 -4.76
CA LEU A 406 2.70 -44.35 -4.01
C LEU A 406 1.55 -43.65 -4.76
N THR A 407 1.86 -42.68 -5.62
CA THR A 407 0.87 -42.10 -6.55
C THR A 407 0.49 -43.05 -7.69
N GLY A 408 1.25 -44.15 -7.85
CA GLY A 408 0.99 -45.24 -8.78
C GLY A 408 1.72 -45.12 -10.13
N SER A 409 2.78 -44.32 -10.20
CA SER A 409 3.64 -44.20 -11.39
C SER A 409 4.39 -45.49 -11.69
N ALA A 410 4.43 -45.89 -12.96
CA ALA A 410 4.84 -47.23 -13.40
C ALA A 410 6.36 -47.43 -13.56
N ILE A 411 7.19 -46.47 -13.15
CA ILE A 411 8.60 -46.38 -13.53
C ILE A 411 9.52 -47.27 -12.65
N TYR A 412 9.07 -47.68 -11.46
CA TYR A 412 9.93 -48.35 -10.48
C TYR A 412 9.57 -49.82 -10.24
N ASN A 413 10.57 -50.61 -9.85
CA ASN A 413 10.37 -51.99 -9.39
C ASN A 413 9.52 -52.00 -8.10
N ARG A 414 8.34 -52.61 -8.16
CA ARG A 414 7.35 -52.58 -7.08
C ARG A 414 7.82 -53.29 -5.81
N GLU A 415 8.55 -54.39 -5.95
CA GLU A 415 9.01 -55.17 -4.79
C GLU A 415 10.10 -54.41 -4.03
N GLU A 416 11.01 -53.77 -4.76
CA GLU A 416 12.08 -52.94 -4.21
C GLU A 416 11.51 -51.71 -3.47
N MET A 417 10.57 -50.99 -4.09
CA MET A 417 9.94 -49.82 -3.47
C MET A 417 9.09 -50.18 -2.26
N LEU A 418 8.34 -51.29 -2.32
CA LEU A 418 7.56 -51.79 -1.19
C LEU A 418 8.47 -52.22 -0.03
N PHE A 419 9.59 -52.88 -0.31
CA PHE A 419 10.59 -53.25 0.69
C PHE A 419 11.21 -52.01 1.34
N LEU A 420 11.66 -51.04 0.53
CA LEU A 420 12.21 -49.77 1.02
C LEU A 420 11.19 -49.03 1.89
N TRP A 421 9.95 -48.91 1.41
CA TRP A 421 8.88 -48.24 2.12
C TRP A 421 8.55 -48.94 3.44
N ARG A 422 8.41 -50.28 3.46
CA ARG A 422 8.09 -51.05 4.68
C ARG A 422 9.16 -50.94 5.76
N ASN A 423 10.43 -50.93 5.38
CA ASN A 423 11.55 -50.86 6.32
C ASN A 423 11.93 -49.43 6.75
N SER A 424 11.36 -48.41 6.11
CA SER A 424 11.57 -47.01 6.52
C SER A 424 10.78 -46.66 7.79
N HIS A 425 11.29 -45.69 8.55
CA HIS A 425 10.52 -45.05 9.61
C HIS A 425 9.44 -44.17 8.96
N ARG A 426 8.17 -44.44 9.28
CA ARG A 426 7.02 -43.75 8.67
C ARG A 426 6.17 -43.04 9.72
N ILE A 427 5.67 -41.88 9.34
CA ILE A 427 4.77 -41.07 10.16
C ILE A 427 3.43 -40.86 9.46
N SER A 428 2.40 -40.58 10.26
CA SER A 428 1.08 -40.15 9.78
C SER A 428 0.98 -38.63 9.66
N LEU A 429 -0.12 -38.11 9.11
CA LEU A 429 -0.39 -36.67 9.15
C LEU A 429 -0.57 -36.19 10.60
N GLU A 430 -1.18 -37.00 11.47
CA GLU A 430 -1.32 -36.70 12.89
C GLU A 430 0.06 -36.55 13.57
N ASP A 431 0.98 -37.48 13.31
CA ASP A 431 2.33 -37.45 13.83
C ASP A 431 3.12 -36.24 13.28
N LEU A 432 2.97 -35.97 11.98
CA LEU A 432 3.55 -34.80 11.31
C LEU A 432 3.11 -33.52 11.99
N HIS A 433 1.80 -33.34 12.21
CA HIS A 433 1.26 -32.13 12.84
C HIS A 433 1.92 -31.80 14.18
N ARG A 434 2.21 -32.83 14.99
CA ARG A 434 2.85 -32.67 16.30
C ARG A 434 4.35 -32.39 16.23
N SER A 435 4.98 -32.67 15.09
CA SER A 435 6.44 -32.71 14.93
C SER A 435 6.98 -31.66 13.95
N ILE A 436 6.16 -30.72 13.45
CA ILE A 436 6.63 -29.64 12.56
C ILE A 436 7.59 -28.69 13.29
N ASP A 437 8.73 -28.39 12.67
CA ASP A 437 9.60 -27.31 13.10
C ASP A 437 9.15 -25.98 12.44
N PHE A 438 8.17 -25.31 13.06
CA PHE A 438 7.66 -24.03 12.56
C PHE A 438 8.73 -22.92 12.51
N PRO A 439 9.59 -22.73 13.53
CA PRO A 439 10.68 -21.76 13.46
C PRO A 439 11.59 -21.97 12.25
N GLN A 440 11.99 -23.23 11.99
CA GLN A 440 12.82 -23.56 10.84
C GLN A 440 12.08 -23.30 9.52
N LEU A 441 10.82 -23.69 9.41
CA LEU A 441 10.00 -23.44 8.22
C LEU A 441 9.89 -21.94 7.88
N CYS A 442 9.65 -21.09 8.89
CA CYS A 442 9.59 -19.64 8.73
C CYS A 442 10.95 -19.05 8.34
N MET A 443 12.02 -19.47 8.99
CA MET A 443 13.38 -19.04 8.68
C MET A 443 13.77 -19.39 7.23
N GLU A 444 13.41 -20.58 6.76
CA GLU A 444 13.68 -21.04 5.40
C GLU A 444 12.85 -20.31 4.36
N SER A 445 11.58 -20.03 4.64
CA SER A 445 10.74 -19.19 3.80
C SER A 445 11.35 -17.79 3.64
N ASN A 446 11.78 -17.16 4.74
CA ASN A 446 12.43 -15.84 4.70
C ASN A 446 13.72 -15.87 3.89
N LYS A 447 14.54 -16.92 4.06
CA LYS A 447 15.75 -17.11 3.26
C LYS A 447 15.43 -17.27 1.77
N HIS A 448 14.41 -18.04 1.43
CA HIS A 448 13.96 -18.22 0.06
C HIS A 448 13.47 -16.91 -0.56
N GLN A 449 12.68 -16.12 0.18
CA GLN A 449 12.29 -14.76 -0.26
C GLN A 449 13.51 -13.88 -0.52
N ALA A 450 14.49 -13.88 0.38
CA ALA A 450 15.72 -13.12 0.21
C ALA A 450 16.57 -13.59 -1.00
N ASP A 451 16.55 -14.88 -1.33
CA ASP A 451 17.16 -15.43 -2.56
C ASP A 451 16.44 -14.94 -3.82
N LEU A 452 15.10 -14.94 -3.81
CA LEU A 452 14.29 -14.44 -4.92
C LEU A 452 14.47 -12.92 -5.11
N ALA A 453 14.45 -12.16 -4.01
CA ALA A 453 14.66 -10.72 -4.02
C ALA A 453 16.03 -10.37 -4.63
N ALA A 454 17.09 -11.09 -4.26
CA ALA A 454 18.40 -10.96 -4.87
C ALA A 454 18.38 -11.25 -6.38
N GLY A 455 17.71 -12.34 -6.80
CA GLY A 455 17.57 -12.69 -8.22
C GLY A 455 16.83 -11.61 -9.03
N ILE A 456 15.73 -11.09 -8.48
CA ILE A 456 14.91 -10.03 -9.09
C ILE A 456 15.71 -8.73 -9.17
N ALA A 457 16.37 -8.32 -8.08
CA ALA A 457 17.18 -7.11 -8.03
C ALA A 457 18.32 -7.17 -9.05
N LYS A 458 19.03 -8.32 -9.13
CA LYS A 458 20.07 -8.55 -10.14
C LYS A 458 19.52 -8.44 -11.56
N ALA A 459 18.37 -9.02 -11.85
CA ALA A 459 17.74 -8.91 -13.17
C ALA A 459 17.34 -7.46 -13.49
N CYS A 460 16.74 -6.73 -12.54
CA CYS A 460 16.40 -5.31 -12.71
C CYS A 460 17.64 -4.47 -13.02
N LEU A 461 18.74 -4.70 -12.31
CA LEU A 461 20.00 -4.00 -12.51
C LEU A 461 20.73 -4.43 -13.79
N THR A 462 20.62 -5.69 -14.22
CA THR A 462 21.32 -6.14 -15.44
C THR A 462 20.56 -5.72 -16.70
N CYS A 463 19.23 -5.69 -16.65
CA CYS A 463 18.38 -5.35 -17.80
C CYS A 463 17.97 -3.87 -17.84
N GLY A 464 18.39 -3.04 -16.88
CA GLY A 464 17.97 -1.63 -16.79
C GLY A 464 16.49 -1.42 -16.44
N LEU A 465 15.79 -2.45 -15.94
CA LEU A 465 14.35 -2.42 -15.66
C LEU A 465 14.06 -1.95 -14.22
N LEU A 466 14.34 -0.68 -13.92
CA LEU A 466 14.20 -0.09 -12.58
C LEU A 466 12.76 0.35 -12.21
N GLY A 467 11.77 -0.34 -12.77
CA GLY A 467 10.35 -0.15 -12.46
C GLY A 467 9.88 -0.78 -11.14
N ARG A 468 10.78 -1.51 -10.45
CA ARG A 468 10.52 -2.16 -9.15
C ARG A 468 11.09 -1.36 -7.98
N ASN A 469 10.58 -1.65 -6.79
CA ASN A 469 11.06 -1.10 -5.53
C ASN A 469 12.30 -1.83 -5.03
N LEU A 470 13.47 -1.38 -5.50
CA LEU A 470 14.77 -1.92 -5.09
C LEU A 470 15.06 -1.72 -3.60
N SER A 471 14.57 -0.64 -2.97
CA SER A 471 14.72 -0.45 -1.51
C SER A 471 14.07 -1.60 -0.75
N GLN A 472 12.83 -1.97 -1.11
CA GLN A 472 12.14 -3.10 -0.52
C GLN A 472 12.86 -4.43 -0.78
N LEU A 473 13.33 -4.65 -2.01
CA LEU A 473 14.11 -5.85 -2.33
C LEU A 473 15.40 -5.92 -1.50
N CYS A 474 16.07 -4.79 -1.25
CA CYS A 474 17.23 -4.74 -0.37
C CYS A 474 16.86 -5.12 1.07
N GLU A 475 15.75 -4.62 1.62
CA GLU A 475 15.26 -5.01 2.96
C GLU A 475 15.00 -6.52 3.05
N GLU A 476 14.42 -7.12 2.00
CA GLU A 476 14.22 -8.57 1.90
C GLU A 476 15.56 -9.32 1.83
N ILE A 477 16.54 -8.82 1.06
CA ILE A 477 17.89 -9.42 0.94
C ILE A 477 18.64 -9.37 2.27
N LEU A 478 18.51 -8.28 3.03
CA LEU A 478 19.19 -8.08 4.32
C LEU A 478 18.75 -9.06 5.41
N GLN A 479 17.62 -9.76 5.23
CA GLN A 479 17.23 -10.88 6.10
C GLN A 479 18.28 -12.03 6.11
N LYS A 480 19.23 -12.04 5.17
CA LYS A 480 20.39 -12.95 5.15
C LYS A 480 21.57 -12.51 6.03
N GLY A 481 21.46 -11.41 6.76
CA GLY A 481 22.56 -10.86 7.56
C GLY A 481 23.73 -10.41 6.68
N THR A 482 24.96 -10.79 7.06
CA THR A 482 26.20 -10.34 6.40
C THR A 482 26.27 -10.68 4.90
N MET A 483 25.78 -11.85 4.51
CA MET A 483 25.71 -12.26 3.09
C MET A 483 24.76 -11.37 2.28
N GLY A 484 23.69 -10.86 2.91
CA GLY A 484 22.77 -9.90 2.28
C GLY A 484 23.46 -8.57 1.97
N VAL A 485 24.27 -8.08 2.92
CA VAL A 485 25.08 -6.86 2.75
C VAL A 485 26.09 -7.02 1.60
N GLU A 486 26.76 -8.17 1.50
CA GLU A 486 27.69 -8.48 0.39
C GLU A 486 26.99 -8.47 -0.97
N ILE A 487 25.79 -9.05 -1.08
CA ILE A 487 24.98 -9.02 -2.31
C ILE A 487 24.65 -7.57 -2.70
N CYS A 488 24.26 -6.72 -1.75
CA CYS A 488 23.98 -5.31 -2.00
C CYS A 488 25.24 -4.54 -2.45
N LYS A 489 26.43 -4.87 -1.90
CA LYS A 489 27.71 -4.31 -2.35
C LYS A 489 28.02 -4.71 -3.79
N ASP A 490 27.82 -5.98 -4.15
CA ASP A 490 27.99 -6.44 -5.53
C ASP A 490 27.05 -5.69 -6.49
N PHE A 491 25.80 -5.47 -6.10
CA PHE A 491 24.85 -4.69 -6.88
C PHE A 491 25.27 -3.23 -7.06
N LEU A 492 25.84 -2.61 -6.03
CA LEU A 492 26.36 -1.25 -6.11
C LEU A 492 27.46 -1.13 -7.18
N THR A 493 28.27 -2.17 -7.39
CA THR A 493 29.30 -2.17 -8.46
C THR A 493 28.73 -2.20 -9.88
N LEU A 494 27.48 -2.62 -10.06
CA LEU A 494 26.79 -2.65 -11.35
C LEU A 494 26.19 -1.29 -11.74
N CYS A 495 25.98 -0.40 -10.77
CA CYS A 495 25.29 0.88 -10.96
C CYS A 495 25.95 1.86 -11.95
N PRO A 496 27.30 1.99 -12.03
CA PRO A 496 27.94 2.84 -13.03
C PRO A 496 27.67 2.37 -14.46
N ILE A 497 27.73 1.05 -14.70
CA ILE A 497 27.50 0.43 -16.02
C ILE A 497 26.07 0.70 -16.51
N LEU A 498 25.10 0.67 -15.59
CA LEU A 498 23.69 0.96 -15.87
C LEU A 498 23.45 2.37 -16.41
N GLN A 499 24.15 3.36 -15.85
CA GLN A 499 24.00 4.76 -16.24
C GLN A 499 24.53 5.00 -17.66
N ASP A 500 25.65 4.35 -18.01
CA ASP A 500 26.24 4.47 -19.35
C ASP A 500 25.39 3.77 -20.42
N GLN A 501 24.79 2.62 -20.12
CA GLN A 501 24.02 1.84 -21.09
C GLN A 501 22.62 2.40 -21.39
N ASN A 502 22.00 3.12 -20.45
CA ASN A 502 20.57 3.53 -20.53
C ASN A 502 20.35 5.05 -20.46
N HIS A 503 21.36 5.85 -20.85
CA HIS A 503 21.39 7.30 -20.64
C HIS A 503 20.21 8.09 -21.28
N GLY A 504 19.44 7.48 -22.20
CA GLY A 504 18.24 8.09 -22.83
C GLY A 504 16.89 7.56 -22.37
N VAL A 505 16.84 6.50 -21.54
CA VAL A 505 15.59 5.82 -21.15
C VAL A 505 15.33 5.93 -19.65
N LEU A 506 16.39 5.91 -18.84
CA LEU A 506 16.30 5.93 -17.39
C LEU A 506 16.60 7.34 -16.84
N PRO A 507 15.68 7.98 -16.08
CA PRO A 507 15.98 9.23 -15.39
C PRO A 507 17.18 9.10 -14.44
N ARG A 508 18.07 10.10 -14.46
CA ARG A 508 19.26 10.16 -13.60
C ARG A 508 18.88 10.19 -12.12
N SER A 509 17.82 10.90 -11.76
CA SER A 509 17.25 10.95 -10.42
C SER A 509 16.93 9.55 -9.90
N ARG A 510 16.29 8.71 -10.73
CA ARG A 510 16.00 7.31 -10.40
C ARG A 510 17.27 6.49 -10.24
N ALA A 511 18.24 6.64 -11.15
CA ALA A 511 19.49 5.90 -11.09
C ALA A 511 20.28 6.22 -9.81
N TYR A 512 20.35 7.49 -9.41
CA TYR A 512 20.97 7.89 -8.15
C TYR A 512 20.18 7.40 -6.94
N GLN A 513 18.83 7.42 -6.97
CA GLN A 513 18.04 6.90 -5.86
C GLN A 513 18.30 5.41 -5.62
N VAL A 514 18.43 4.60 -6.68
CA VAL A 514 18.81 3.18 -6.54
C VAL A 514 20.16 3.03 -5.83
N GLN A 515 21.14 3.83 -6.21
CA GLN A 515 22.46 3.79 -5.56
C GLN A 515 22.38 4.23 -4.10
N VAL A 516 21.57 5.25 -3.76
CA VAL A 516 21.32 5.66 -2.37
C VAL A 516 20.72 4.51 -1.56
N ASP A 517 19.70 3.84 -2.09
CA ASP A 517 19.06 2.71 -1.41
C ASP A 517 20.04 1.55 -1.18
N LEU A 518 20.89 1.24 -2.17
CA LEU A 518 21.94 0.24 -2.06
C LEU A 518 23.03 0.64 -1.04
N LEU A 519 23.47 1.89 -1.02
CA LEU A 519 24.44 2.40 -0.04
C LEU A 519 23.91 2.30 1.38
N ARG A 520 22.64 2.69 1.60
CA ARG A 520 21.96 2.53 2.90
C ARG A 520 21.85 1.07 3.31
N ALA A 521 21.52 0.18 2.37
CA ALA A 521 21.54 -1.27 2.61
C ALA A 521 22.94 -1.82 2.91
N CYS A 522 24.00 -1.11 2.49
CA CYS A 522 25.39 -1.44 2.80
C CYS A 522 25.92 -0.77 4.07
N GLU A 523 25.06 -0.10 4.85
CA GLU A 523 25.40 0.69 6.04
C GLU A 523 26.38 1.86 5.78
N ASP A 524 26.40 2.39 4.54
CA ASP A 524 27.23 3.52 4.13
C ASP A 524 26.41 4.82 4.03
N GLU A 525 25.99 5.33 5.19
CA GLU A 525 25.15 6.53 5.25
C GLU A 525 25.88 7.80 4.77
N SER A 526 27.21 7.83 4.93
CA SER A 526 28.05 8.99 4.54
C SER A 526 27.97 9.23 3.03
N ASN A 527 28.21 8.18 2.24
CA ASN A 527 28.11 8.28 0.78
C ASN A 527 26.66 8.38 0.32
N ALA A 528 25.72 7.73 1.02
CA ALA A 528 24.30 7.86 0.73
C ALA A 528 23.82 9.33 0.84
N CYS A 529 24.21 10.04 1.90
CA CYS A 529 23.88 11.45 2.10
C CYS A 529 24.44 12.35 0.99
N ILE A 530 25.70 12.11 0.56
CA ILE A 530 26.32 12.86 -0.54
C ILE A 530 25.57 12.61 -1.85
N LEU A 531 25.20 11.35 -2.12
CA LEU A 531 24.53 10.97 -3.35
C LEU A 531 23.06 11.42 -3.40
N GLU A 532 22.41 11.50 -2.24
CA GLU A 532 21.05 12.04 -2.11
C GLU A 532 20.96 13.50 -2.59
N GLN A 533 22.01 14.30 -2.38
CA GLN A 533 22.09 15.64 -2.96
C GLN A 533 22.06 15.60 -4.49
N LYS A 534 22.78 14.64 -5.11
CA LYS A 534 22.75 14.44 -6.57
C LYS A 534 21.40 13.95 -7.08
N VAL A 535 20.64 13.19 -6.29
CA VAL A 535 19.24 12.83 -6.63
C VAL A 535 18.43 14.11 -6.83
N TRP A 536 18.45 15.03 -5.86
CA TRP A 536 17.70 16.27 -5.94
C TRP A 536 18.18 17.20 -7.04
N THR A 537 19.49 17.31 -7.25
CA THR A 537 20.04 18.04 -8.41
C THR A 537 19.59 17.43 -9.74
N ALA A 538 19.50 16.11 -9.84
CA ALA A 538 19.01 15.44 -11.04
C ALA A 538 17.51 15.68 -11.25
N VAL A 539 16.67 15.60 -10.21
CA VAL A 539 15.24 15.96 -10.32
C VAL A 539 15.06 17.39 -10.81
N ALA A 540 15.84 18.32 -10.26
CA ALA A 540 15.85 19.72 -10.68
C ALA A 540 16.26 19.90 -12.14
N SER A 541 17.34 19.23 -12.57
CA SER A 541 17.85 19.27 -13.94
C SER A 541 16.88 18.64 -14.95
N GLU A 542 16.28 17.50 -14.61
CA GLU A 542 15.26 16.81 -15.41
C GLU A 542 14.02 17.68 -15.59
N THR A 543 13.56 18.32 -14.52
CA THR A 543 12.44 19.26 -14.55
C THR A 543 12.76 20.47 -15.42
N ALA A 544 13.93 21.08 -15.24
CA ALA A 544 14.35 22.23 -16.04
C ALA A 544 14.44 21.88 -17.54
N SER A 545 15.00 20.71 -17.86
CA SER A 545 15.11 20.20 -19.24
C SER A 545 13.75 19.91 -19.85
N ALA A 546 12.81 19.37 -19.06
CA ALA A 546 11.46 19.10 -19.53
C ALA A 546 10.66 20.38 -19.80
N VAL A 547 11.05 21.53 -19.27
CA VAL A 547 10.29 22.77 -19.41
C VAL A 547 10.88 23.70 -20.48
N LYS A 548 12.19 23.61 -20.75
CA LYS A 548 12.87 24.42 -21.77
C LYS A 548 12.58 23.93 -23.19
N TYR A 549 11.98 24.81 -24.00
CA TYR A 549 11.99 24.73 -25.47
C TYR A 549 12.48 26.07 -26.01
N GLY A 550 13.60 26.09 -26.75
CA GLY A 550 14.06 27.27 -27.49
C GLY A 550 14.91 28.32 -26.76
N ILE A 551 15.38 28.09 -25.53
CA ILE A 551 16.38 28.95 -24.86
C ILE A 551 17.72 28.23 -24.87
N GLU A 552 18.58 28.54 -25.85
CA GLU A 552 19.97 28.04 -25.90
C GLU A 552 20.77 28.64 -24.73
N GLY A 553 21.39 27.78 -23.91
CA GLY A 553 22.28 28.16 -22.81
C GLY A 553 22.06 27.33 -21.54
N ASP A 554 23.11 26.63 -21.10
CA ASP A 554 23.19 26.05 -19.76
C ASP A 554 23.31 27.16 -18.72
N PHE A 555 22.30 27.31 -17.86
CA PHE A 555 22.33 28.29 -16.75
C PHE A 555 23.40 27.92 -15.70
N PHE A 556 23.92 26.71 -15.74
CA PHE A 556 24.88 26.17 -14.79
C PHE A 556 26.35 26.28 -15.24
N ASP A 557 26.61 26.75 -16.46
CA ASP A 557 27.98 26.96 -16.95
C ASP A 557 28.40 28.42 -16.86
N SER A 558 29.47 28.65 -16.08
CA SER A 558 30.13 29.93 -15.82
C SER A 558 30.87 30.50 -17.05
N GLU A 559 31.13 29.68 -18.08
CA GLU A 559 32.11 30.01 -19.13
C GLU A 559 31.58 30.87 -20.29
N CYS A 560 30.29 31.21 -20.34
CA CYS A 560 29.71 31.98 -21.46
C CYS A 560 29.63 33.51 -21.22
N VAL A 561 30.46 34.07 -20.33
CA VAL A 561 30.43 35.51 -19.96
C VAL A 561 31.31 36.37 -20.89
N THR A 562 32.23 35.78 -21.65
CA THR A 562 33.29 36.55 -22.34
C THR A 562 33.00 36.94 -23.80
N ASN A 563 32.07 36.29 -24.50
CA ASN A 563 31.90 36.51 -25.94
C ASN A 563 30.78 37.50 -26.32
N ILE A 564 29.73 37.64 -25.51
CA ILE A 564 28.56 38.49 -25.85
C ILE A 564 28.82 39.99 -25.59
N THR A 565 29.73 40.31 -24.67
CA THR A 565 30.18 41.70 -24.42
C THR A 565 30.90 42.33 -25.61
N SER A 566 31.41 41.52 -26.55
CA SER A 566 32.10 42.01 -27.75
C SER A 566 31.18 42.38 -28.93
N GLU A 567 29.93 41.87 -28.96
CA GLU A 567 28.96 42.18 -30.03
C GLU A 567 27.99 43.31 -29.64
N LEU A 568 27.66 43.46 -28.36
CA LEU A 568 26.78 44.54 -27.86
C LEU A 568 27.44 45.94 -27.81
N THR A 569 28.76 46.02 -28.00
CA THR A 569 29.53 47.27 -27.89
C THR A 569 29.57 48.10 -29.19
N LYS A 570 28.98 47.63 -30.30
CA LYS A 570 29.01 48.37 -31.57
C LYS A 570 27.81 49.29 -31.86
N ASP A 571 26.71 49.18 -31.11
CA ASP A 571 25.50 49.99 -31.30
C ASP A 571 25.09 50.78 -30.03
N LEU A 572 26.06 51.31 -29.29
CA LEU A 572 25.81 52.22 -28.16
C LEU A 572 25.67 53.67 -28.65
N GLU A 573 24.66 53.94 -29.50
CA GLU A 573 24.10 55.28 -29.60
C GLU A 573 23.25 55.55 -28.34
N GLU A 574 23.27 56.80 -27.83
CA GLU A 574 22.69 57.25 -26.56
C GLU A 574 21.26 56.72 -26.29
N ILE A 575 21.14 55.56 -25.62
CA ILE A 575 19.85 55.05 -25.16
C ILE A 575 19.44 55.87 -23.92
N SER A 576 18.59 56.87 -24.15
CA SER A 576 17.98 57.69 -23.09
C SER A 576 17.20 56.81 -22.10
N PHE A 577 17.37 57.03 -20.80
CA PHE A 577 16.59 56.37 -19.73
C PHE A 577 15.09 56.47 -20.01
N CYS A 578 14.44 55.33 -20.22
CA CYS A 578 12.99 55.23 -20.41
C CYS A 578 12.38 54.57 -19.18
N PRO A 579 11.67 55.31 -18.30
CA PRO A 579 11.09 54.73 -17.10
C PRO A 579 10.02 53.72 -17.49
N LYS A 580 10.22 52.46 -17.12
CA LYS A 580 9.25 51.39 -17.24
C LYS A 580 8.78 50.95 -15.86
N ARG A 581 7.49 50.64 -15.76
CA ARG A 581 6.84 50.14 -14.55
C ARG A 581 5.94 48.96 -14.90
N ALA A 582 6.05 47.87 -14.16
CA ALA A 582 5.13 46.74 -14.22
C ALA A 582 4.53 46.51 -12.83
N SER A 583 3.21 46.35 -12.77
CA SER A 583 2.49 45.95 -11.56
C SER A 583 1.67 44.70 -11.86
N VAL A 584 1.82 43.68 -11.03
CA VAL A 584 1.13 42.39 -11.16
C VAL A 584 0.55 42.01 -9.80
N GLN A 585 -0.74 41.70 -9.79
CA GLN A 585 -1.44 41.19 -8.61
C GLN A 585 -2.17 39.90 -8.99
N LEU A 586 -2.11 38.90 -8.13
CA LEU A 586 -2.64 37.56 -8.39
C LEU A 586 -3.48 37.06 -7.19
N PRO A 587 -4.53 36.26 -7.46
CA PRO A 587 -5.29 35.57 -6.42
C PRO A 587 -4.45 34.46 -5.78
N VAL A 588 -4.87 33.97 -4.62
CA VAL A 588 -4.38 32.69 -4.08
C VAL A 588 -5.12 31.53 -4.71
N ARG A 589 -4.62 30.30 -4.53
CA ARG A 589 -5.28 29.09 -5.01
C ARG A 589 -5.63 28.15 -3.86
N VAL A 590 -6.79 27.53 -3.96
CA VAL A 590 -7.19 26.36 -3.16
C VAL A 590 -7.34 25.16 -4.07
N ASP A 591 -6.93 23.98 -3.61
CA ASP A 591 -7.05 22.73 -4.34
C ASP A 591 -8.12 21.82 -3.72
N PHE A 592 -9.00 21.29 -4.56
CA PHE A 592 -10.00 20.31 -4.13
C PHE A 592 -9.40 18.90 -4.11
N VAL A 593 -8.69 18.53 -5.19
CA VAL A 593 -8.14 17.18 -5.36
C VAL A 593 -7.10 17.15 -6.49
N GLY A 594 -6.22 16.16 -6.47
CA GLY A 594 -5.24 15.88 -7.52
C GLY A 594 -3.81 16.33 -7.21
N GLY A 595 -3.60 17.06 -6.10
CA GLY A 595 -2.28 17.43 -5.62
C GLY A 595 -1.32 16.23 -5.55
N TRP A 596 -0.02 16.49 -5.72
CA TRP A 596 1.06 15.50 -5.90
C TRP A 596 1.15 14.90 -7.31
N SER A 597 0.06 14.84 -8.07
CA SER A 597 0.13 14.45 -9.49
C SER A 597 0.75 15.54 -10.38
N ASP A 598 0.92 16.75 -9.85
CA ASP A 598 1.57 17.89 -10.50
C ASP A 598 3.10 17.93 -10.28
N THR A 599 3.59 17.20 -9.29
CA THR A 599 4.94 17.34 -8.78
C THR A 599 5.93 16.48 -9.58
N PRO A 600 7.06 17.04 -10.06
CA PRO A 600 8.15 16.24 -10.63
C PRO A 600 8.74 15.26 -9.60
N PRO A 601 9.15 14.03 -9.98
CA PRO A 601 9.19 13.51 -11.35
C PRO A 601 7.87 12.90 -11.85
N TRP A 602 6.82 12.82 -11.02
CA TRP A 602 5.54 12.23 -11.44
C TRP A 602 5.03 12.90 -12.72
N SER A 603 4.90 14.23 -12.72
CA SER A 603 4.35 14.97 -13.85
C SER A 603 5.22 14.91 -15.12
N LEU A 604 6.49 14.50 -15.00
CA LEU A 604 7.40 14.29 -16.12
C LEU A 604 7.28 12.89 -16.73
N GLU A 605 6.91 11.89 -15.93
CA GLU A 605 6.84 10.48 -16.33
C GLU A 605 5.40 10.01 -16.59
N ARG A 606 4.41 10.68 -16.00
CA ARG A 606 3.00 10.28 -15.98
C ARG A 606 2.08 11.48 -16.15
N GLN A 607 0.85 11.20 -16.59
CA GLN A 607 -0.18 12.23 -16.65
C GLN A 607 -0.52 12.71 -15.24
N GLY A 608 -0.51 14.04 -15.05
CA GLY A 608 -1.01 14.71 -13.84
C GLY A 608 -2.39 15.31 -14.09
N CYS A 609 -3.18 15.47 -13.03
CA CYS A 609 -4.50 16.09 -13.08
C CYS A 609 -4.83 16.76 -11.75
N VAL A 610 -5.04 18.07 -11.75
CA VAL A 610 -5.39 18.84 -10.54
C VAL A 610 -6.65 19.66 -10.80
N LEU A 611 -7.61 19.57 -9.87
CA LEU A 611 -8.80 20.41 -9.82
C LEU A 611 -8.61 21.46 -8.71
N ASN A 612 -8.48 22.72 -9.10
CA ASN A 612 -8.26 23.82 -8.18
C ASN A 612 -9.09 25.06 -8.54
N MET A 613 -9.07 26.05 -7.65
CA MET A 613 -9.83 27.28 -7.77
C MET A 613 -8.99 28.48 -7.32
N ALA A 614 -9.00 29.53 -8.13
CA ALA A 614 -8.43 30.82 -7.76
C ALA A 614 -9.43 31.62 -6.91
N ILE A 615 -9.00 32.10 -5.75
CA ILE A 615 -9.86 32.87 -4.84
C ILE A 615 -9.22 34.20 -4.44
N ASN A 616 -10.07 35.20 -4.26
CA ASN A 616 -9.71 36.42 -3.53
C ASN A 616 -9.88 36.16 -2.03
N LEU A 617 -9.08 36.83 -1.21
CA LEU A 617 -9.21 36.81 0.24
C LEU A 617 -9.45 38.22 0.77
N GLU A 618 -10.42 38.35 1.67
CA GLU A 618 -10.82 39.63 2.27
C GLU A 618 -11.09 40.72 1.22
N GLY A 619 -11.66 40.33 0.09
CA GLY A 619 -12.03 41.24 -1.01
C GLY A 619 -10.85 41.78 -1.83
N SER A 620 -9.65 41.20 -1.74
CA SER A 620 -8.47 41.65 -2.50
C SER A 620 -7.67 40.51 -3.11
N LEU A 621 -6.85 40.85 -4.12
CA LEU A 621 -5.78 39.99 -4.64
C LEU A 621 -4.58 40.09 -3.67
N PRO A 622 -4.30 39.04 -2.87
CA PRO A 622 -3.43 39.18 -1.72
C PRO A 622 -1.93 39.17 -2.07
N ILE A 623 -1.55 38.73 -3.27
CA ILE A 623 -0.16 38.54 -3.68
C ILE A 623 0.17 39.42 -4.88
N GLY A 624 1.33 40.07 -4.88
CA GLY A 624 1.76 40.84 -6.04
C GLY A 624 3.17 41.38 -5.96
N ALA A 625 3.56 42.04 -7.04
CA ALA A 625 4.83 42.71 -7.19
C ALA A 625 4.69 43.98 -8.03
N VAL A 626 5.49 44.99 -7.70
CA VAL A 626 5.73 46.20 -8.51
C VAL A 626 7.21 46.24 -8.86
N ILE A 627 7.51 46.44 -10.13
CA ILE A 627 8.88 46.50 -10.63
C ILE A 627 9.05 47.77 -11.46
N GLU A 628 10.05 48.58 -11.10
CA GLU A 628 10.32 49.88 -11.70
C GLU A 628 11.79 49.98 -12.09
N THR A 629 12.06 50.56 -13.26
CA THR A 629 13.43 50.91 -13.66
C THR A 629 13.86 52.20 -12.96
N THR A 630 15.07 52.24 -12.42
CA THR A 630 15.62 53.40 -11.70
C THR A 630 16.82 53.99 -12.43
N LYS A 631 17.15 55.26 -12.13
CA LYS A 631 18.33 55.94 -12.70
C LYS A 631 19.65 55.53 -12.04
N SER A 632 19.59 55.00 -10.82
CA SER A 632 20.75 54.42 -10.13
C SER A 632 21.04 53.05 -10.70
N SER A 633 22.31 52.64 -10.80
CA SER A 633 22.67 51.25 -11.11
C SER A 633 22.24 50.29 -9.99
N GLY A 634 22.25 48.99 -10.23
CA GLY A 634 21.97 47.97 -9.20
C GLY A 634 20.48 47.58 -9.07
N VAL A 635 20.20 46.69 -8.12
CA VAL A 635 18.85 46.16 -7.86
C VAL A 635 18.49 46.33 -6.39
N LEU A 636 17.44 47.10 -6.12
CA LEU A 636 16.80 47.20 -4.81
C LEU A 636 15.61 46.25 -4.75
N ILE A 637 15.56 45.39 -3.73
CA ILE A 637 14.44 44.49 -3.47
C ILE A 637 13.87 44.83 -2.10
N VAL A 638 12.55 44.95 -2.00
CA VAL A 638 11.82 45.28 -0.77
C VAL A 638 10.63 44.32 -0.61
N ASP A 639 10.40 43.80 0.59
CA ASP A 639 9.20 43.02 0.93
C ASP A 639 8.19 43.80 1.78
N ASP A 640 7.03 43.19 2.03
CA ASP A 640 5.93 43.75 2.81
C ASP A 640 6.19 43.82 4.32
N ALA A 641 7.33 43.30 4.78
CA ALA A 641 7.82 43.45 6.15
C ALA A 641 8.92 44.52 6.26
N GLU A 642 9.08 45.36 5.22
CA GLU A 642 10.09 46.43 5.13
C GLU A 642 11.55 45.93 5.14
N ASN A 643 11.75 44.62 4.98
CA ASN A 643 13.09 44.11 4.71
C ASN A 643 13.51 44.59 3.33
N HIS A 644 14.78 44.92 3.17
CA HIS A 644 15.32 45.33 1.89
C HIS A 644 16.75 44.84 1.68
N VAL A 645 17.11 44.62 0.43
CA VAL A 645 18.48 44.37 0.00
C VAL A 645 18.78 45.19 -1.24
N TYR A 646 19.93 45.84 -1.24
CA TYR A 646 20.46 46.52 -2.40
C TYR A 646 21.66 45.76 -2.93
N VAL A 647 21.60 45.37 -4.20
CA VAL A 647 22.65 44.65 -4.92
C VAL A 647 23.29 45.62 -5.89
N GLU A 648 24.50 46.10 -5.57
CA GLU A 648 25.24 47.07 -6.39
C GLU A 648 25.60 46.52 -7.77
N ASP A 649 26.16 45.31 -7.81
CA ASP A 649 26.50 44.59 -9.03
C ASP A 649 25.48 43.46 -9.27
N PRO A 650 24.53 43.61 -10.21
CA PRO A 650 23.57 42.57 -10.53
C PRO A 650 24.22 41.25 -10.99
N ALA A 651 25.46 41.28 -11.50
CA ALA A 651 26.20 40.08 -11.91
C ALA A 651 26.67 39.23 -10.72
N SER A 652 26.67 39.77 -9.50
CA SER A 652 26.98 39.03 -8.27
C SER A 652 25.87 38.05 -7.85
N ILE A 653 24.67 38.15 -8.44
CA ILE A 653 23.58 37.22 -8.19
C ILE A 653 23.92 35.91 -8.91
N SER A 654 24.24 34.86 -8.15
CA SER A 654 24.57 33.55 -8.68
C SER A 654 24.06 32.43 -7.76
N THR A 655 23.84 31.24 -8.33
CA THR A 655 23.51 30.02 -7.58
C THR A 655 24.77 29.27 -7.18
N PRO A 656 24.77 28.49 -6.07
CA PRO A 656 23.64 28.23 -5.17
C PRO A 656 23.38 29.38 -4.18
N PHE A 657 22.13 29.48 -3.72
CA PHE A 657 21.74 30.47 -2.70
C PHE A 657 21.85 29.91 -1.27
N ASP A 658 22.23 30.78 -0.32
CA ASP A 658 22.24 30.46 1.12
C ASP A 658 20.83 30.14 1.63
N LYS A 659 20.70 29.11 2.48
CA LYS A 659 19.41 28.60 3.02
C LYS A 659 18.52 29.69 3.61
N ASP A 660 19.14 30.69 4.21
CA ASP A 660 18.47 31.76 4.94
C ASP A 660 18.36 33.07 4.12
N ASP A 661 18.66 33.05 2.81
CA ASP A 661 18.52 34.22 1.93
C ASP A 661 17.04 34.65 1.82
N PRO A 662 16.65 35.81 2.39
CA PRO A 662 15.25 36.21 2.45
C PRO A 662 14.68 36.60 1.08
N PHE A 663 15.53 36.91 0.09
CA PHE A 663 15.14 37.34 -1.25
C PHE A 663 15.49 36.33 -2.33
N ARG A 664 15.77 35.08 -1.94
CA ARG A 664 16.11 33.98 -2.85
C ARG A 664 15.14 33.83 -4.01
N LEU A 665 13.83 33.97 -3.77
CA LEU A 665 12.79 33.87 -4.80
C LEU A 665 12.95 34.94 -5.88
N VAL A 666 13.11 36.21 -5.47
CA VAL A 666 13.26 37.32 -6.40
C VAL A 666 14.59 37.23 -7.15
N LYS A 667 15.68 36.89 -6.45
CA LYS A 667 17.00 36.66 -7.07
C LYS A 667 16.96 35.51 -8.09
N SER A 668 16.25 34.43 -7.79
CA SER A 668 16.04 33.33 -8.72
C SER A 668 15.24 33.78 -9.95
N ALA A 669 14.21 34.62 -9.77
CA ALA A 669 13.43 35.20 -10.86
C ALA A 669 14.30 36.05 -11.80
N LEU A 670 15.20 36.87 -11.25
CA LEU A 670 16.15 37.67 -12.03
C LEU A 670 17.08 36.80 -12.89
N LEU A 671 17.52 35.65 -12.36
CA LEU A 671 18.35 34.70 -13.10
C LEU A 671 17.58 34.00 -14.21
N VAL A 672 16.45 33.37 -13.89
CA VAL A 672 15.74 32.51 -14.87
C VAL A 672 15.07 33.31 -15.98
N THR A 673 14.72 34.57 -15.75
CA THR A 673 14.20 35.48 -16.79
C THR A 673 15.30 36.03 -17.69
N GLY A 674 16.56 35.95 -17.28
CA GLY A 674 17.69 36.50 -18.04
C GLY A 674 17.78 38.03 -18.03
N ILE A 675 16.97 38.73 -17.22
CA ILE A 675 16.97 40.20 -17.19
C ILE A 675 18.33 40.79 -16.85
N LEU A 676 19.15 40.08 -16.05
CA LEU A 676 20.52 40.49 -15.67
C LEU A 676 21.44 40.70 -16.88
N ARG A 677 21.15 40.07 -18.03
CA ARG A 677 21.91 40.20 -19.28
C ARG A 677 21.17 41.04 -20.34
N HIS A 678 19.99 41.56 -19.99
CA HIS A 678 19.12 42.24 -20.93
C HIS A 678 19.47 43.73 -21.04
N LYS A 679 19.27 44.31 -22.23
CA LYS A 679 19.53 45.73 -22.55
C LYS A 679 18.87 46.74 -21.60
N VAL A 680 17.80 46.35 -20.89
CA VAL A 680 17.10 47.19 -19.90
C VAL A 680 18.01 47.55 -18.71
N LEU A 681 18.94 46.68 -18.31
CA LEU A 681 19.84 46.92 -17.18
C LEU A 681 21.17 47.60 -17.56
N VAL A 682 21.43 47.85 -18.86
CA VAL A 682 22.70 48.44 -19.31
C VAL A 682 22.87 49.88 -18.81
N ASN A 683 21.79 50.66 -18.75
CA ASN A 683 21.78 52.07 -18.32
C ASN A 683 20.73 52.38 -17.23
N SER A 684 20.25 51.37 -16.50
CA SER A 684 19.19 51.53 -15.49
C SER A 684 19.31 50.47 -14.41
N GLY A 685 18.91 50.80 -13.18
CA GLY A 685 18.71 49.84 -12.10
C GLY A 685 17.28 49.36 -12.01
N LEU A 686 16.99 48.52 -11.01
CA LEU A 686 15.65 48.03 -10.72
C LEU A 686 15.28 48.29 -9.26
N GLN A 687 14.02 48.61 -9.03
CA GLN A 687 13.37 48.55 -7.73
C GLN A 687 12.23 47.53 -7.83
N ILE A 688 12.27 46.51 -6.97
CA ILE A 688 11.30 45.43 -6.91
C ILE A 688 10.66 45.44 -5.53
N GLU A 689 9.37 45.70 -5.48
CA GLU A 689 8.54 45.62 -4.28
C GLU A 689 7.64 44.41 -4.38
N THR A 690 7.59 43.59 -3.33
CA THR A 690 6.80 42.36 -3.28
C THR A 690 5.92 42.33 -2.04
N TRP A 691 4.74 41.73 -2.13
CA TRP A 691 3.87 41.52 -0.99
C TRP A 691 3.09 40.21 -1.07
N ALA A 692 2.80 39.64 0.09
CA ALA A 692 1.92 38.49 0.26
C ALA A 692 1.10 38.66 1.54
N LYS A 693 -0.14 39.14 1.40
CA LYS A 693 -1.10 39.39 2.50
C LYS A 693 -1.73 38.11 3.06
N VAL A 694 -0.95 37.03 3.12
CA VAL A 694 -1.32 35.72 3.70
C VAL A 694 -0.11 35.14 4.44
N PRO A 695 -0.30 34.38 5.52
CA PRO A 695 0.82 33.78 6.25
C PRO A 695 1.71 32.92 5.34
N ARG A 696 3.03 33.02 5.51
CA ARG A 696 3.99 32.10 4.86
C ARG A 696 3.75 30.68 5.36
N GLY A 697 3.81 29.69 4.49
CA GLY A 697 3.50 28.30 4.86
C GLY A 697 2.00 28.03 5.11
N SER A 698 1.12 28.89 4.59
CA SER A 698 -0.34 28.74 4.67
C SER A 698 -0.91 27.61 3.81
N GLY A 699 -0.12 27.03 2.91
CA GLY A 699 -0.59 26.00 2.00
C GLY A 699 -1.35 26.53 0.78
N LEU A 700 -1.54 27.85 0.64
CA LEU A 700 -2.28 28.52 -0.46
C LEU A 700 -1.47 28.80 -1.74
N GLY A 701 -0.27 28.23 -1.85
CA GLY A 701 0.61 28.40 -3.02
C GLY A 701 1.30 29.76 -3.09
N THR A 702 1.40 30.43 -1.94
CA THR A 702 1.87 31.82 -1.82
C THR A 702 3.22 32.05 -2.51
N SER A 703 4.19 31.17 -2.30
CA SER A 703 5.53 31.32 -2.86
C SER A 703 5.54 31.22 -4.40
N SER A 704 4.93 30.19 -4.98
CA SER A 704 4.90 30.00 -6.43
C SER A 704 4.07 31.07 -7.14
N ILE A 705 3.00 31.55 -6.50
CA ILE A 705 2.18 32.65 -7.03
C ILE A 705 2.95 33.98 -6.96
N LEU A 706 3.71 34.23 -5.88
CA LEU A 706 4.57 35.41 -5.80
C LEU A 706 5.68 35.35 -6.85
N ALA A 707 6.28 34.17 -7.06
CA ALA A 707 7.23 33.95 -8.14
C ALA A 707 6.60 34.24 -9.50
N ALA A 708 5.37 33.80 -9.74
CA ALA A 708 4.63 34.11 -10.97
C ALA A 708 4.39 35.62 -11.15
N ALA A 709 4.06 36.36 -10.09
CA ALA A 709 3.88 37.81 -10.16
C ALA A 709 5.18 38.54 -10.53
N VAL A 710 6.30 38.16 -9.89
CA VAL A 710 7.62 38.73 -10.18
C VAL A 710 8.07 38.40 -11.60
N VAL A 711 8.03 37.12 -12.00
CA VAL A 711 8.40 36.67 -13.34
C VAL A 711 7.58 37.37 -14.42
N LYS A 712 6.25 37.45 -14.24
CA LYS A 712 5.36 38.15 -15.19
C LYS A 712 5.70 39.64 -15.30
N GLY A 713 6.01 40.29 -14.19
CA GLY A 713 6.46 41.69 -14.17
C GLY A 713 7.80 41.91 -14.88
N LEU A 714 8.76 41.00 -14.69
CA LEU A 714 10.08 41.05 -15.34
C LEU A 714 9.97 40.87 -16.86
N LEU A 715 9.22 39.85 -17.31
CA LEU A 715 8.97 39.61 -18.74
C LEU A 715 8.28 40.80 -19.40
N ARG A 716 7.30 41.41 -18.72
CA ARG A 716 6.64 42.65 -19.16
C ARG A 716 7.62 43.81 -19.37
N LEU A 717 8.58 43.99 -18.45
CA LEU A 717 9.60 45.04 -18.56
C LEU A 717 10.57 44.81 -19.72
N MET A 718 10.92 43.55 -19.96
CA MET A 718 11.80 43.14 -21.05
C MET A 718 11.09 43.23 -22.42
N GLY A 719 9.76 43.09 -22.45
CA GLY A 719 8.98 42.98 -23.68
C GLY A 719 8.98 41.57 -24.27
N GLU A 720 9.18 40.56 -23.41
CA GLU A 720 9.18 39.14 -23.74
C GLU A 720 7.77 38.52 -23.57
N ASP A 721 7.61 37.23 -23.89
CA ASP A 721 6.32 36.54 -23.75
C ASP A 721 5.85 36.42 -22.29
N GLU A 722 4.91 37.30 -21.90
CA GLU A 722 4.25 37.31 -20.59
C GLU A 722 3.01 36.40 -20.50
N SER A 723 2.83 35.48 -21.45
CA SER A 723 1.73 34.50 -21.43
C SER A 723 1.75 33.68 -20.13
N ASN A 724 0.56 33.30 -19.65
CA ASN A 724 0.45 32.48 -18.44
C ASN A 724 1.18 31.13 -18.58
N GLU A 725 1.27 30.58 -19.79
CA GLU A 725 2.04 29.37 -20.09
C GLU A 725 3.55 29.60 -19.92
N SER A 726 4.09 30.67 -20.52
CA SER A 726 5.50 31.07 -20.37
C SER A 726 5.88 31.34 -18.92
N VAL A 727 5.04 32.09 -18.19
CA VAL A 727 5.25 32.37 -16.77
C VAL A 727 5.23 31.09 -15.94
N ALA A 728 4.24 30.21 -16.15
CA ALA A 728 4.12 28.98 -15.37
C ALA A 728 5.33 28.04 -15.56
N ARG A 729 5.82 27.93 -16.80
CA ARG A 729 7.05 27.21 -17.15
C ARG A 729 8.27 27.81 -16.46
N THR A 730 8.43 29.13 -16.55
CA THR A 730 9.56 29.83 -15.94
C THR A 730 9.58 29.68 -14.41
N VAL A 731 8.41 29.73 -13.76
CA VAL A 731 8.28 29.50 -12.32
C VAL A 731 8.63 28.06 -11.95
N LEU A 732 8.25 27.07 -12.76
CA LEU A 732 8.63 25.67 -12.50
C LEU A 732 10.16 25.50 -12.52
N VAL A 733 10.87 26.17 -13.44
CA VAL A 733 12.35 26.20 -13.44
C VAL A 733 12.90 26.94 -12.22
N LEU A 734 12.33 28.11 -11.89
CA LEU A 734 12.71 28.93 -10.75
C LEU A 734 12.70 28.14 -9.44
N GLU A 735 11.65 27.36 -9.18
CA GLU A 735 11.54 26.58 -7.94
C GLU A 735 12.59 25.48 -7.81
N GLN A 736 13.06 24.94 -8.94
CA GLN A 736 14.18 23.98 -8.95
C GLN A 736 15.50 24.68 -8.65
N VAL A 737 15.74 25.85 -9.25
CA VAL A 737 16.92 26.70 -8.96
C VAL A 737 16.94 27.14 -7.50
N MET A 738 15.77 27.45 -6.94
CA MET A 738 15.58 27.86 -5.56
C MET A 738 15.77 26.72 -4.55
N GLY A 739 15.75 25.47 -5.01
CA GLY A 739 15.87 24.26 -4.20
C GLY A 739 14.60 23.90 -3.43
N THR A 740 13.44 24.47 -3.76
CA THR A 740 12.15 24.11 -3.14
C THR A 740 11.49 22.93 -3.84
N GLY A 741 11.71 22.75 -5.15
CA GLY A 741 11.32 21.54 -5.88
C GLY A 741 9.82 21.34 -6.10
N GLY A 742 9.02 22.41 -6.06
CA GLY A 742 7.56 22.31 -6.16
C GLY A 742 7.03 21.87 -7.53
N GLY A 743 5.71 21.62 -7.57
CA GLY A 743 4.98 21.23 -8.78
C GLY A 743 4.48 22.42 -9.59
N TRP A 744 3.60 22.16 -10.56
CA TRP A 744 3.05 23.21 -11.41
C TRP A 744 1.70 23.79 -10.94
N GLN A 745 1.04 23.16 -9.96
CA GLN A 745 -0.35 23.51 -9.64
C GLN A 745 -0.52 24.92 -9.05
N ASP A 746 0.47 25.42 -8.32
CA ASP A 746 0.36 26.64 -7.51
C ASP A 746 0.35 27.88 -8.42
N GLN A 747 1.34 27.98 -9.30
CA GLN A 747 1.45 29.04 -10.29
C GLN A 747 0.30 28.99 -11.30
N ILE A 748 -0.11 27.80 -11.77
CA ILE A 748 -1.31 27.68 -12.62
C ILE A 748 -2.54 28.14 -11.84
N GLY A 749 -2.65 27.71 -10.58
CA GLY A 749 -3.70 28.05 -9.63
C GLY A 749 -3.93 29.55 -9.50
N GLY A 750 -2.86 30.35 -9.42
CA GLY A 750 -2.94 31.81 -9.31
C GLY A 750 -2.99 32.56 -10.66
N LEU A 751 -2.38 32.04 -11.73
CA LEU A 751 -2.32 32.72 -13.03
C LEU A 751 -3.64 32.66 -13.80
N TYR A 752 -4.37 31.56 -13.67
CA TYR A 752 -5.65 31.35 -14.34
C TYR A 752 -6.79 31.57 -13.34
N PRO A 753 -7.75 32.46 -13.60
CA PRO A 753 -8.86 32.73 -12.70
C PRO A 753 -9.86 31.54 -12.64
N GLY A 754 -10.79 31.60 -11.70
CA GLY A 754 -11.89 30.67 -11.56
C GLY A 754 -11.52 29.23 -11.17
N ILE A 755 -12.50 28.34 -11.33
CA ILE A 755 -12.36 26.88 -11.17
C ILE A 755 -11.77 26.32 -12.45
N LYS A 756 -10.79 25.42 -12.33
CA LYS A 756 -10.11 24.82 -13.48
C LYS A 756 -9.59 23.44 -13.16
N CYS A 757 -9.58 22.61 -14.19
CA CYS A 757 -8.97 21.29 -14.17
C CYS A 757 -7.77 21.33 -15.11
N THR A 758 -6.57 21.13 -14.55
CA THR A 758 -5.32 21.20 -15.31
C THR A 758 -4.74 19.80 -15.47
N TYR A 759 -4.35 19.47 -16.69
CA TYR A 759 -3.72 18.21 -17.05
C TYR A 759 -2.26 18.45 -17.43
N SER A 760 -1.36 17.58 -16.99
CA SER A 760 0.00 17.55 -17.50
C SER A 760 0.22 16.30 -18.34
N PHE A 761 0.87 16.45 -19.49
CA PHE A 761 1.25 15.34 -20.35
C PHE A 761 2.78 15.26 -20.44
N PRO A 762 3.38 14.10 -20.08
CA PRO A 762 4.81 13.85 -20.24
C PRO A 762 5.31 14.24 -21.64
N GLY A 763 6.42 14.95 -21.69
CA GLY A 763 7.01 15.41 -22.94
C GLY A 763 8.14 16.40 -22.70
N GLN A 764 8.89 16.69 -23.78
CA GLN A 764 9.87 17.77 -23.82
C GLN A 764 9.47 18.70 -24.99
N PRO A 765 8.76 19.81 -24.73
CA PRO A 765 8.43 20.34 -23.40
C PRO A 765 7.26 19.61 -22.71
N LEU A 766 7.19 19.72 -21.39
CA LEU A 766 6.04 19.35 -20.56
C LEU A 766 4.84 20.17 -21.03
N LEU A 767 3.78 19.47 -21.43
CA LEU A 767 2.56 20.10 -21.92
C LEU A 767 1.56 20.23 -20.77
N LEU A 768 1.18 21.46 -20.45
CA LEU A 768 0.15 21.79 -19.47
C LEU A 768 -1.11 22.24 -20.21
N GLN A 769 -2.22 21.52 -20.01
CA GLN A 769 -3.52 21.86 -20.58
C GLN A 769 -4.45 22.33 -19.45
N VAL A 770 -4.74 23.62 -19.42
CA VAL A 770 -5.68 24.21 -18.46
C VAL A 770 -7.07 24.23 -19.05
N ILE A 771 -8.01 23.49 -18.45
CA ILE A 771 -9.41 23.46 -18.85
C ILE A 771 -10.22 24.24 -17.81
N PRO A 772 -10.62 25.50 -18.10
CA PRO A 772 -11.47 26.26 -17.19
C PRO A 772 -12.86 25.63 -17.12
N LEU A 773 -13.46 25.67 -15.92
CA LEU A 773 -14.85 25.27 -15.70
C LEU A 773 -15.71 26.54 -15.68
N VAL A 774 -16.57 26.68 -16.68
CA VAL A 774 -17.54 27.77 -16.75
C VAL A 774 -18.69 27.46 -15.78
N ALA A 775 -18.54 27.89 -14.53
CA ALA A 775 -19.52 27.65 -13.47
C ALA A 775 -20.80 28.47 -13.70
N SER A 776 -21.96 27.87 -13.49
CA SER A 776 -23.22 28.60 -13.48
C SER A 776 -23.28 29.56 -12.27
N PRO A 777 -23.99 30.70 -12.35
CA PRO A 777 -24.16 31.58 -11.19
C PRO A 777 -24.73 30.88 -9.96
N GLN A 778 -25.58 29.86 -10.16
CA GLN A 778 -26.12 29.02 -9.11
C GLN A 778 -25.00 28.22 -8.41
N LEU A 779 -24.14 27.54 -9.17
CA LEU A 779 -23.01 26.77 -8.63
C LEU A 779 -22.04 27.67 -7.84
N VAL A 780 -21.72 28.86 -8.39
CA VAL A 780 -20.86 29.83 -7.71
C VAL A 780 -21.49 30.26 -6.38
N SER A 781 -22.77 30.65 -6.40
CA SER A 781 -23.49 31.06 -5.19
C SER A 781 -23.56 29.94 -4.15
N GLU A 782 -23.76 28.70 -4.57
CA GLU A 782 -23.88 27.57 -3.65
C GLU A 782 -22.52 27.21 -3.04
N LEU A 783 -21.43 27.22 -3.82
CA LEU A 783 -20.07 27.06 -3.30
C LEU A 783 -19.71 28.15 -2.30
N GLU A 784 -19.95 29.42 -2.63
CA GLU A 784 -19.63 30.55 -1.75
C GLU A 784 -20.46 30.54 -0.45
N GLN A 785 -21.66 29.96 -0.46
CA GLN A 785 -22.49 29.81 0.74
C GLN A 785 -22.13 28.59 1.60
N ARG A 786 -21.60 27.52 1.01
CA ARG A 786 -21.35 26.24 1.70
C ARG A 786 -19.90 26.00 2.09
N LEU A 787 -18.93 26.56 1.36
CA LEU A 787 -17.51 26.29 1.56
C LEU A 787 -16.88 27.35 2.48
N LEU A 788 -16.34 26.90 3.61
CA LEU A 788 -15.56 27.73 4.53
C LEU A 788 -14.06 27.54 4.24
N VAL A 789 -13.33 28.66 4.23
CA VAL A 789 -11.87 28.70 4.11
C VAL A 789 -11.30 29.10 5.47
N VAL A 790 -10.69 28.14 6.17
CA VAL A 790 -10.33 28.27 7.58
C VAL A 790 -8.82 28.15 7.76
N PHE A 791 -8.18 29.14 8.36
CA PHE A 791 -6.77 29.06 8.74
C PHE A 791 -6.64 28.41 10.11
N THR A 792 -5.80 27.38 10.23
CA THR A 792 -5.65 26.57 11.44
C THR A 792 -4.73 27.19 12.50
N GLY A 793 -4.12 28.36 12.23
CA GLY A 793 -3.12 28.97 13.10
C GLY A 793 -1.73 28.32 13.02
N GLN A 794 -1.63 27.12 12.45
CA GLN A 794 -0.39 26.36 12.31
C GLN A 794 0.22 26.56 10.92
N VAL A 795 1.54 26.60 10.81
CA VAL A 795 2.26 26.66 9.52
C VAL A 795 3.30 25.57 9.44
N ARG A 796 3.46 24.95 8.27
CA ARG A 796 4.46 23.91 8.01
C ARG A 796 5.14 24.17 6.67
N LEU A 797 6.45 24.03 6.64
CA LEU A 797 7.21 24.11 5.41
C LEU A 797 7.00 22.84 4.57
N ALA A 798 6.59 23.02 3.31
CA ALA A 798 6.25 21.92 2.41
C ALA A 798 7.47 21.08 1.95
N ASN A 799 8.69 21.64 2.03
CA ASN A 799 9.89 21.01 1.49
C ASN A 799 10.20 19.64 2.13
N GLN A 800 9.99 19.48 3.43
CA GLN A 800 10.22 18.19 4.11
C GLN A 800 9.22 17.12 3.67
N VAL A 801 7.97 17.50 3.41
CA VAL A 801 6.92 16.58 2.93
C VAL A 801 7.23 16.16 1.50
N LEU A 802 7.55 17.14 0.66
CA LEU A 802 7.94 16.94 -0.73
C LEU A 802 9.07 15.91 -0.84
N GLN A 803 10.12 16.06 -0.02
CA GLN A 803 11.26 15.15 -0.05
C GLN A 803 10.84 13.70 0.22
N LYS A 804 10.00 13.45 1.24
CA LYS A 804 9.53 12.11 1.58
C LYS A 804 8.69 11.48 0.46
N VAL A 805 7.74 12.24 -0.09
CA VAL A 805 6.83 11.76 -1.14
C VAL A 805 7.59 11.47 -2.43
N VAL A 806 8.47 12.37 -2.85
CA VAL A 806 9.29 12.19 -4.07
C VAL A 806 10.29 11.05 -3.91
N THR A 807 10.94 10.88 -2.74
CA THR A 807 11.82 9.71 -2.49
C THR A 807 11.05 8.39 -2.60
N ARG A 808 9.87 8.29 -2.01
CA ARG A 808 8.99 7.11 -2.14
C ARG A 808 8.56 6.88 -3.59
N TYR A 809 8.27 7.94 -4.36
CA TYR A 809 7.99 7.84 -5.80
C TYR A 809 9.19 7.31 -6.60
N LEU A 810 10.38 7.88 -6.37
CA LEU A 810 11.62 7.43 -7.01
C LEU A 810 11.95 5.98 -6.64
N ARG A 811 11.60 5.53 -5.43
CA ARG A 811 11.68 4.12 -5.03
C ARG A 811 10.68 3.22 -5.73
N ARG A 812 9.67 3.74 -6.42
CA ARG A 812 8.56 2.95 -6.99
C ARG A 812 7.73 2.25 -5.92
N ASP A 813 7.49 2.94 -4.80
CA ASP A 813 6.52 2.50 -3.79
C ASP A 813 5.13 2.34 -4.44
N ASN A 814 4.63 1.11 -4.44
CA ASN A 814 3.37 0.76 -5.10
C ASN A 814 2.18 1.46 -4.47
N LEU A 815 2.14 1.57 -3.14
CA LEU A 815 1.02 2.19 -2.43
C LEU A 815 0.91 3.65 -2.86
N LEU A 816 2.02 4.39 -2.72
CA LEU A 816 2.11 5.80 -3.12
C LEU A 816 1.73 6.02 -4.59
N ILE A 817 2.23 5.17 -5.49
CA ILE A 817 1.91 5.30 -6.92
C ILE A 817 0.41 5.16 -7.15
N GLU A 818 -0.24 4.18 -6.53
CA GLU A 818 -1.69 4.00 -6.65
C GLU A 818 -2.46 5.16 -6.01
N SER A 819 -2.01 5.70 -4.86
CA SER A 819 -2.66 6.86 -4.25
C SER A 819 -2.62 8.09 -5.17
N ILE A 820 -1.48 8.39 -5.82
CA ILE A 820 -1.37 9.52 -6.75
C ILE A 820 -2.21 9.29 -8.01
N LYS A 821 -2.28 8.06 -8.55
CA LYS A 821 -3.21 7.74 -9.65
C LYS A 821 -4.66 8.00 -9.25
N ARG A 822 -5.04 7.58 -8.05
CA ARG A 822 -6.39 7.76 -7.52
C ARG A 822 -6.71 9.24 -7.34
N LEU A 823 -5.79 10.04 -6.80
CA LEU A 823 -5.94 11.51 -6.71
C LEU A 823 -6.16 12.14 -8.09
N ALA A 824 -5.38 11.77 -9.10
CA ALA A 824 -5.55 12.29 -10.45
C ALA A 824 -6.89 11.85 -11.10
N ALA A 825 -7.36 10.63 -10.82
CA ALA A 825 -8.67 10.16 -11.28
C ALA A 825 -9.82 10.91 -10.59
N LEU A 826 -9.74 11.09 -9.28
CA LEU A 826 -10.71 11.85 -8.49
C LEU A 826 -10.80 13.31 -8.93
N ALA A 827 -9.70 13.92 -9.41
CA ALA A 827 -9.75 15.26 -9.99
C ALA A 827 -10.61 15.34 -11.27
N LYS A 828 -10.66 14.26 -12.07
CA LYS A 828 -11.56 14.17 -13.23
C LYS A 828 -13.02 14.04 -12.76
N HIS A 829 -13.28 13.16 -11.80
CA HIS A 829 -14.62 13.00 -11.22
C HIS A 829 -15.11 14.29 -10.53
N GLY A 830 -14.24 15.01 -9.81
CA GLY A 830 -14.61 16.27 -9.16
C GLY A 830 -14.97 17.36 -10.15
N ARG A 831 -14.33 17.37 -11.33
CA ARG A 831 -14.72 18.25 -12.43
C ARG A 831 -16.11 17.89 -12.95
N GLU A 832 -16.41 16.60 -13.13
CA GLU A 832 -17.71 16.12 -13.58
C GLU A 832 -18.82 16.45 -12.55
N ALA A 833 -18.55 16.24 -11.26
CA ALA A 833 -19.45 16.60 -10.16
C ALA A 833 -19.79 18.11 -10.20
N LEU A 834 -18.78 18.98 -10.28
CA LEU A 834 -18.97 20.42 -10.42
C LEU A 834 -19.73 20.80 -11.71
N MET A 835 -19.47 20.15 -12.84
CA MET A 835 -20.20 20.38 -14.09
C MET A 835 -21.68 20.01 -13.99
N ASN A 836 -22.02 19.02 -13.16
CA ASN A 836 -23.38 18.58 -12.90
C ASN A 836 -24.07 19.35 -11.75
N GLY A 837 -23.34 20.24 -11.05
CA GLY A 837 -23.84 20.94 -9.87
C GLY A 837 -23.91 20.08 -8.61
N ASP A 838 -23.22 18.95 -8.58
CA ASP A 838 -23.21 18.02 -7.45
C ASP A 838 -22.08 18.40 -6.46
N ILE A 839 -22.42 19.29 -5.53
CA ILE A 839 -21.47 19.78 -4.52
C ILE A 839 -21.23 18.74 -3.41
N ASP A 840 -22.20 17.88 -3.13
CA ASP A 840 -22.06 16.83 -2.10
C ASP A 840 -21.03 15.80 -2.54
N GLU A 841 -21.07 15.40 -3.82
CA GLU A 841 -20.05 14.53 -4.42
C GLU A 841 -18.65 15.16 -4.38
N LEU A 842 -18.53 16.48 -4.61
CA LEU A 842 -17.26 17.17 -4.41
C LEU A 842 -16.77 17.05 -2.95
N GLY A 843 -17.68 17.11 -1.98
CA GLY A 843 -17.39 16.89 -0.56
C GLY A 843 -16.82 15.49 -0.30
N TYR A 844 -17.48 14.44 -0.81
CA TYR A 844 -16.98 13.07 -0.68
C TYR A 844 -15.62 12.88 -1.36
N ILE A 845 -15.41 13.50 -2.53
CA ILE A 845 -14.11 13.50 -3.21
C ILE A 845 -13.02 14.19 -2.37
N MET A 846 -13.35 15.30 -1.68
CA MET A 846 -12.42 15.98 -0.78
C MET A 846 -12.02 15.10 0.41
N LEU A 847 -12.95 14.33 0.98
CA LEU A 847 -12.66 13.38 2.07
C LEU A 847 -11.74 12.26 1.61
N GLU A 848 -12.01 11.65 0.46
CA GLU A 848 -11.15 10.61 -0.09
C GLU A 848 -9.77 11.17 -0.47
N ALA A 849 -9.70 12.39 -1.02
CA ALA A 849 -8.44 13.07 -1.28
C ALA A 849 -7.64 13.29 0.02
N TRP A 850 -8.33 13.64 1.12
CA TRP A 850 -7.71 13.79 2.43
C TRP A 850 -7.15 12.48 2.98
N ARG A 851 -7.92 11.38 2.90
CA ARG A 851 -7.45 10.04 3.28
C ARG A 851 -6.21 9.62 2.49
N LEU A 852 -6.22 9.88 1.18
CA LEU A 852 -5.07 9.59 0.31
C LEU A 852 -3.86 10.47 0.64
N HIS A 853 -4.05 11.73 1.02
CA HIS A 853 -2.95 12.59 1.48
C HIS A 853 -2.30 12.04 2.76
N GLN A 854 -3.09 11.48 3.70
CA GLN A 854 -2.56 10.81 4.90
C GLN A 854 -1.79 9.52 4.56
N GLU A 855 -2.16 8.82 3.48
CA GLU A 855 -1.43 7.67 2.96
C GLU A 855 -0.06 8.06 2.33
N LEU A 856 0.01 9.25 1.73
CA LEU A 856 1.23 9.84 1.15
C LEU A 856 2.19 10.35 2.23
N ASP A 857 1.69 11.15 3.18
CA ASP A 857 2.41 11.62 4.36
C ASP A 857 1.50 11.55 5.60
N PRO A 858 1.70 10.58 6.52
CA PRO A 858 0.94 10.51 7.77
C PRO A 858 1.04 11.79 8.61
N PHE A 859 2.13 12.56 8.46
CA PHE A 859 2.33 13.83 9.17
C PHE A 859 1.60 15.01 8.52
N CYS A 860 0.86 14.80 7.42
CA CYS A 860 0.00 15.83 6.85
C CYS A 860 -1.18 16.16 7.77
N SER A 861 -1.52 15.30 8.74
CA SER A 861 -2.42 15.63 9.85
C SER A 861 -1.68 15.69 11.18
N ASN A 862 -2.36 16.24 12.18
CA ASN A 862 -1.91 16.25 13.56
C ASN A 862 -3.14 16.34 14.48
N GLN A 863 -2.92 16.19 15.79
CA GLN A 863 -4.00 16.18 16.78
C GLN A 863 -4.94 17.41 16.70
N PHE A 864 -4.42 18.60 16.36
CA PHE A 864 -5.25 19.79 16.22
C PHE A 864 -6.13 19.71 14.98
N VAL A 865 -5.57 19.32 13.85
CA VAL A 865 -6.30 19.13 12.58
C VAL A 865 -7.36 18.05 12.73
N ASP A 866 -7.04 16.93 13.37
CA ASP A 866 -7.98 15.83 13.62
C ASP A 866 -9.14 16.29 14.49
N LYS A 867 -8.89 17.10 15.53
CA LYS A 867 -9.94 17.71 16.37
C LYS A 867 -10.82 18.68 15.57
N LEU A 868 -10.22 19.52 14.72
CA LEU A 868 -10.96 20.45 13.87
C LEU A 868 -11.90 19.70 12.91
N PHE A 869 -11.42 18.62 12.30
CA PHE A 869 -12.22 17.83 11.36
C PHE A 869 -13.29 17.01 12.05
N ALA A 870 -12.99 16.39 13.20
CA ALA A 870 -14.01 15.72 14.03
C ALA A 870 -15.10 16.71 14.49
N PHE A 871 -14.73 17.95 14.82
CA PHE A 871 -15.70 19.01 15.14
C PHE A 871 -16.56 19.39 13.93
N ALA A 872 -15.96 19.50 12.74
CA ALA A 872 -16.66 19.89 11.51
C ALA A 872 -17.55 18.78 10.92
N GLU A 873 -17.29 17.51 11.23
CA GLU A 873 -17.95 16.32 10.65
C GLU A 873 -19.49 16.37 10.73
N ALA A 874 -20.04 16.88 11.84
CA ALA A 874 -21.50 17.01 11.99
C ALA A 874 -22.14 17.95 10.95
N TYR A 875 -21.38 18.97 10.51
CA TYR A 875 -21.85 20.06 9.65
C TYR A 875 -21.49 19.86 8.18
N CYS A 876 -20.39 19.14 7.90
CA CYS A 876 -19.78 19.04 6.59
C CYS A 876 -20.16 17.76 5.83
N CYS A 877 -20.20 17.85 4.50
CA CYS A 877 -20.16 16.71 3.60
C CYS A 877 -18.72 16.35 3.19
N GLY A 878 -17.78 17.30 3.31
CA GLY A 878 -16.36 17.01 3.18
C GLY A 878 -15.43 18.09 3.69
N TYR A 879 -14.18 17.72 3.91
CA TYR A 879 -13.13 18.62 4.37
C TYR A 879 -11.74 18.10 4.01
N LYS A 880 -10.77 19.01 3.91
CA LYS A 880 -9.33 18.69 3.75
C LYS A 880 -8.46 19.89 4.07
N LEU A 881 -7.18 19.67 4.36
CA LEU A 881 -6.19 20.74 4.26
C LEU A 881 -5.84 21.04 2.80
N VAL A 882 -5.41 22.28 2.56
CA VAL A 882 -4.90 22.77 1.27
C VAL A 882 -3.38 22.61 1.22
N GLY A 883 -2.85 22.21 0.06
CA GLY A 883 -1.41 22.00 -0.13
C GLY A 883 -0.84 20.79 0.62
N ALA A 884 0.41 20.89 1.10
CA ALA A 884 1.18 19.77 1.64
C ALA A 884 0.69 19.24 3.02
N GLY A 885 -0.18 19.97 3.72
CA GLY A 885 -0.72 19.60 5.03
C GLY A 885 0.21 19.88 6.22
N GLY A 886 -0.22 19.42 7.40
CA GLY A 886 0.41 19.60 8.71
C GLY A 886 0.12 20.96 9.36
N GLY A 887 -0.75 21.76 8.75
CA GLY A 887 -1.12 23.12 9.12
C GLY A 887 -1.65 23.88 7.90
N GLY A 888 -1.83 25.19 8.02
CA GLY A 888 -2.23 26.07 6.93
C GLY A 888 -3.74 26.26 6.85
N PHE A 889 -4.27 26.31 5.64
CA PHE A 889 -5.70 26.45 5.40
C PHE A 889 -6.39 25.09 5.25
N ALA A 890 -7.59 25.00 5.81
CA ALA A 890 -8.55 23.95 5.62
C ALA A 890 -9.72 24.45 4.75
N LEU A 891 -10.23 23.56 3.90
CA LEU A 891 -11.51 23.69 3.23
C LEU A 891 -12.53 22.85 4.00
N LEU A 892 -13.62 23.46 4.44
CA LEU A 892 -14.74 22.78 5.09
C LEU A 892 -16.01 23.00 4.25
N LEU A 893 -16.50 21.96 3.58
CA LEU A 893 -17.68 22.03 2.73
C LEU A 893 -18.91 21.56 3.51
N ALA A 894 -19.71 22.52 3.96
CA ALA A 894 -20.94 22.26 4.71
C ALA A 894 -21.99 21.50 3.87
N LYS A 895 -22.87 20.74 4.52
CA LYS A 895 -24.01 20.03 3.87
C LYS A 895 -25.00 20.98 3.19
N ASP A 896 -25.14 22.19 3.74
CA ASP A 896 -26.00 23.25 3.20
C ASP A 896 -25.58 24.61 3.75
N ALA A 897 -26.17 25.69 3.24
CA ALA A 897 -25.85 27.06 3.64
C ALA A 897 -26.17 27.36 5.12
N SER A 898 -27.19 26.72 5.70
CA SER A 898 -27.54 26.90 7.11
C SER A 898 -26.48 26.24 8.01
N ARG A 899 -26.04 25.02 7.66
CA ARG A 899 -24.95 24.33 8.35
C ARG A 899 -23.62 25.07 8.23
N ALA A 900 -23.36 25.72 7.10
CA ALA A 900 -22.18 26.57 6.94
C ALA A 900 -22.18 27.74 7.94
N GLN A 901 -23.31 28.42 8.12
CA GLN A 901 -23.46 29.50 9.08
C GLN A 901 -23.32 29.00 10.53
N GLN A 902 -23.96 27.87 10.86
CA GLN A 902 -23.84 27.26 12.18
C GLN A 902 -22.38 26.87 12.50
N LEU A 903 -21.68 26.24 11.54
CA LEU A 903 -20.29 25.86 11.70
C LEU A 903 -19.40 27.09 11.89
N LYS A 904 -19.61 28.14 11.08
CA LYS A 904 -18.86 29.39 11.21
C LYS A 904 -19.02 29.99 12.61
N GLN A 905 -20.25 30.12 13.09
CA GLN A 905 -20.52 30.66 14.42
C GLN A 905 -19.90 29.77 15.51
N ALA A 906 -20.04 28.45 15.40
CA ALA A 906 -19.49 27.50 16.36
C ALA A 906 -17.95 27.53 16.41
N LEU A 907 -17.28 27.76 15.27
CA LEU A 907 -15.82 27.96 15.22
C LEU A 907 -15.39 29.30 15.83
N GLU A 908 -16.17 30.37 15.61
CA GLU A 908 -15.90 31.71 16.18
C GLU A 908 -16.12 31.76 17.71
N GLU A 909 -17.05 30.95 18.23
CA GLU A 909 -17.37 30.86 19.67
C GLU A 909 -16.52 29.83 20.43
N SER A 910 -15.84 28.92 19.73
CA SER A 910 -15.05 27.86 20.35
C SER A 910 -13.81 28.40 21.05
N SER A 911 -13.68 28.15 22.34
CA SER A 911 -12.45 28.42 23.09
C SER A 911 -11.38 27.32 22.91
N GLU A 912 -11.73 26.18 22.34
CA GLU A 912 -10.83 25.02 22.19
C GLU A 912 -10.10 25.00 20.84
N LEU A 913 -10.68 25.62 19.80
CA LEU A 913 -10.14 25.65 18.44
C LEU A 913 -9.73 27.08 18.07
N ASP A 914 -8.43 27.38 18.15
CA ASP A 914 -7.88 28.67 17.71
C ASP A 914 -7.73 28.70 16.18
N VAL A 915 -8.84 28.97 15.49
CA VAL A 915 -8.89 29.04 14.03
C VAL A 915 -9.45 30.39 13.56
N LYS A 916 -9.11 30.77 12.33
CA LYS A 916 -9.64 31.98 11.70
C LYS A 916 -10.37 31.66 10.40
N VAL A 917 -11.65 32.01 10.33
CA VAL A 917 -12.46 31.91 9.10
C VAL A 917 -12.24 33.14 8.23
N TYR A 918 -11.82 32.94 6.98
CA TYR A 918 -11.56 34.03 6.03
C TYR A 918 -12.78 34.29 5.13
N LYS A 919 -13.01 35.56 4.80
CA LYS A 919 -13.92 35.92 3.71
C LYS A 919 -13.22 35.67 2.39
N TRP A 920 -13.91 35.02 1.47
CA TRP A 920 -13.38 34.68 0.16
C TRP A 920 -14.47 34.78 -0.90
N ASN A 921 -14.06 34.93 -2.16
CA ASN A 921 -14.94 34.82 -3.33
C ASN A 921 -14.13 34.25 -4.50
N ILE A 922 -14.82 33.64 -5.48
CA ILE A 922 -14.14 33.14 -6.67
C ILE A 922 -13.55 34.33 -7.44
N CYS A 923 -12.26 34.22 -7.81
CA CYS A 923 -11.63 35.22 -8.66
C CYS A 923 -12.12 35.00 -10.10
N SER A 924 -13.06 35.83 -10.56
CA SER A 924 -13.56 35.82 -11.94
C SER A 924 -12.56 36.51 -12.88
N SER A 925 -12.51 36.04 -14.14
CA SER A 925 -11.70 36.59 -15.23
C SER A 925 -12.06 38.04 -15.58
#